data_AF-A0A835YS09-F1
#
_entry.id   AF-A0A835YS09-F1
#
_cell.length_a   1.000
_cell.length_b   1.000
_cell.length_c   1.000
_cell.angle_alpha   90.00
_cell.angle_beta   90.00
_cell.angle_gamma   90.00
#
_symmetry.space_group_name_H-M   'P 1'
#
loop_
_entity.id
_entity.type
_entity.pdbx_description
1 polymer ?
#
loop_
_entity_poly.entity_id
_entity_poly.type
_entity_poly.pdbx_seq_one_letter_code
_entity_poly.pdbx_strand_id
1 'polypeptide(L)'
;MSTSLGGVDVVVIGGGHAGCEAAAASARTGARTVLLTQKKDTIGELSCNPSIGGIGKGHLVREVDALDGLMGRVIDEAGIHFRMLNQRKGPAVRGPRAQADRDIYRSTMQAFLQQQPNLEIMEGSAEDLLLDGDAVRGVVCADGAEIAARAVVITTGTFLRGKCYIGDRWYWAGRHLRDSAETEPPSVGLAETLERFAFPLARLKTGTPPRIDGNTIDWGVLDTQPSEVPPSPFSYMNAVRGVALADRLIACGKAYTNAETHRIVMESAHLLPAPSRDGVGPRYCPSLYKKCERFPDRTQHLSWLEPEGLNTNVVYPNGLSGPFPEEVQLRILRSMRGLEAVEIVRPGYDVEYDYVQPTSLHHTLETKRIGGLFLAGQICGTTGYEEAAAQGIVAGANAGLKVQARPSMVIGRDEAYIGVLIDDLVTRGTDEPYRMFTSRAEYRLSLRQDNADLRLTEKGRQAGIVGAERYEVMQERRGDVEESVARLMGTVRTIDAWGTMGIHFETAKSSEGRKKSAAEVIACPDVTLQQVEAALNMASLNAASDTLQAARHAPGDSGVATAMAEAAAEGIAAAGAARTPAWAAETVEAQCKYANYVTRQVKEMETWRRNQDLRIPADIQYTHEELPPVSAEELEKAVRPTTFAAAGQISGLTPNSLVYLYHYVTKRGRNRDQARAKEVVTHHFMEQEEAATV
;
A
#
# COMPACT_ATOMS: atom_id res chain seq x y z
N MET A 1 -35.06 18.23 -25.89
CA MET A 1 -35.60 18.82 -24.65
C MET A 1 -34.43 19.11 -23.74
N SER A 2 -34.10 20.40 -23.59
CA SER A 2 -33.00 20.89 -22.76
C SER A 2 -33.41 20.80 -21.29
N THR A 3 -32.92 19.78 -20.60
CA THR A 3 -32.94 19.75 -19.13
C THR A 3 -31.74 20.56 -18.66
N SER A 4 -32.00 21.80 -18.21
CA SER A 4 -31.03 22.59 -17.46
C SER A 4 -30.75 21.92 -16.12
N LEU A 5 -29.85 20.95 -16.11
CA LEU A 5 -29.16 20.49 -14.91
C LEU A 5 -28.29 21.65 -14.42
N GLY A 6 -28.40 22.02 -13.14
CA GLY A 6 -27.48 22.99 -12.58
C GLY A 6 -26.03 22.54 -12.79
N GLY A 7 -25.13 23.49 -13.09
CA GLY A 7 -23.82 23.22 -13.70
C GLY A 7 -22.91 22.20 -12.98
N VAL A 8 -22.24 21.36 -13.76
CA VAL A 8 -21.24 20.40 -13.26
C VAL A 8 -20.04 21.16 -12.69
N ASP A 9 -19.55 20.75 -11.52
CA ASP A 9 -18.36 21.35 -10.92
C ASP A 9 -17.09 20.59 -11.30
N VAL A 10 -17.14 19.25 -11.23
CA VAL A 10 -16.00 18.37 -11.51
C VAL A 10 -16.37 17.32 -12.54
N VAL A 11 -15.53 17.12 -13.56
CA VAL A 11 -15.64 15.98 -14.49
C VAL A 11 -14.49 15.02 -14.24
N VAL A 12 -14.80 13.75 -13.99
CA VAL A 12 -13.84 12.67 -13.89
C VAL A 12 -13.92 11.82 -15.17
N ILE A 13 -12.81 11.68 -15.87
CA ILE A 13 -12.73 10.95 -17.14
C ILE A 13 -12.15 9.55 -16.89
N GLY A 14 -12.96 8.53 -17.14
CA GLY A 14 -12.61 7.11 -17.08
C GLY A 14 -13.17 6.39 -15.85
N GLY A 15 -13.91 5.30 -16.06
CA GLY A 15 -14.50 4.47 -15.00
C GLY A 15 -13.55 3.45 -14.35
N GLY A 16 -12.23 3.65 -14.43
CA GLY A 16 -11.24 2.76 -13.81
C GLY A 16 -11.12 2.97 -12.28
N HIS A 17 -10.22 2.25 -11.63
CA HIS A 17 -10.03 2.32 -10.17
C HIS A 17 -9.70 3.75 -9.67
N ALA A 18 -8.84 4.48 -10.36
CA ALA A 18 -8.56 5.89 -10.04
C ALA A 18 -9.81 6.76 -10.20
N GLY A 19 -10.55 6.58 -11.30
CA GLY A 19 -11.76 7.36 -11.58
C GLY A 19 -12.91 7.09 -10.62
N CYS A 20 -13.10 5.82 -10.21
CA CYS A 20 -14.10 5.46 -9.20
C CYS A 20 -13.85 6.20 -7.88
N GLU A 21 -12.61 6.15 -7.38
CA GLU A 21 -12.25 6.84 -6.13
C GLU A 21 -12.28 8.36 -6.30
N ALA A 22 -11.83 8.89 -7.44
CA ALA A 22 -11.84 10.33 -7.71
C ALA A 22 -13.28 10.88 -7.78
N ALA A 23 -14.18 10.15 -8.43
CA ALA A 23 -15.58 10.52 -8.55
C ALA A 23 -16.27 10.52 -7.18
N ALA A 24 -16.07 9.46 -6.39
CA ALA A 24 -16.62 9.38 -5.04
C ALA A 24 -16.06 10.47 -4.11
N ALA A 25 -14.74 10.67 -4.10
CA ALA A 25 -14.10 11.65 -3.24
C ALA A 25 -14.51 13.09 -3.58
N SER A 26 -14.50 13.46 -4.87
CA SER A 26 -14.93 14.80 -5.30
C SER A 26 -16.38 15.07 -4.93
N ALA A 27 -17.29 14.12 -5.17
CA ALA A 27 -18.71 14.27 -4.85
C ALA A 27 -18.96 14.47 -3.34
N ARG A 28 -18.18 13.78 -2.49
CA ARG A 28 -18.27 13.92 -1.01
C ARG A 28 -17.82 15.28 -0.50
N THR A 29 -16.93 15.98 -1.21
CA THR A 29 -16.58 17.37 -0.83
C THR A 29 -17.76 18.33 -0.94
N GLY A 30 -18.86 17.92 -1.59
CA GLY A 30 -20.03 18.75 -1.91
C GLY A 30 -20.06 19.23 -3.37
N ALA A 31 -19.05 18.90 -4.17
CA ALA A 31 -19.03 19.22 -5.60
C ALA A 31 -20.04 18.36 -6.38
N ARG A 32 -20.71 18.94 -7.38
CA ARG A 32 -21.47 18.17 -8.36
C ARG A 32 -20.51 17.55 -9.36
N THR A 33 -20.39 16.24 -9.30
CA THR A 33 -19.42 15.48 -10.09
C THR A 33 -20.11 14.67 -11.18
N VAL A 34 -19.54 14.68 -12.38
CA VAL A 34 -19.86 13.73 -13.45
C VAL A 34 -18.70 12.76 -13.63
N LEU A 35 -18.98 11.45 -13.55
CA LEU A 35 -18.07 10.40 -14.01
C LEU A 35 -18.41 10.07 -15.48
N LEU A 36 -17.55 10.52 -16.40
CA LEU A 36 -17.64 10.26 -17.82
C LEU A 36 -16.82 9.00 -18.17
N THR A 37 -17.47 7.97 -18.71
CA THR A 37 -16.79 6.70 -19.07
C THR A 37 -17.30 6.17 -20.41
N GLN A 38 -16.42 5.52 -21.19
CA GLN A 38 -16.80 4.99 -22.50
C GLN A 38 -17.93 3.95 -22.43
N LYS A 39 -17.93 3.13 -21.39
CA LYS A 39 -18.98 2.13 -21.13
C LYS A 39 -19.28 2.07 -19.63
N LYS A 40 -20.55 2.16 -19.26
CA LYS A 40 -20.98 2.09 -17.85
C LYS A 40 -20.74 0.72 -17.24
N ASP A 41 -20.99 -0.33 -18.02
CA ASP A 41 -20.88 -1.71 -17.55
C ASP A 41 -19.44 -2.13 -17.19
N THR A 42 -18.41 -1.40 -17.66
CA THR A 42 -17.00 -1.70 -17.41
C THR A 42 -16.39 -0.89 -16.25
N ILE A 43 -17.20 -0.08 -15.56
CA ILE A 43 -16.78 0.63 -14.34
C ILE A 43 -16.35 -0.38 -13.28
N GLY A 44 -15.14 -0.21 -12.73
CA GLY A 44 -14.59 -1.10 -11.71
C GLY A 44 -14.03 -2.44 -12.23
N GLU A 45 -13.84 -2.59 -13.54
CA GLU A 45 -13.36 -3.84 -14.15
C GLU A 45 -11.89 -4.17 -13.81
N LEU A 46 -11.64 -5.35 -13.22
CA LEU A 46 -10.32 -5.87 -12.87
C LEU A 46 -9.61 -6.46 -14.10
N SER A 47 -8.89 -5.64 -14.86
CA SER A 47 -8.40 -5.98 -16.22
C SER A 47 -7.29 -7.03 -16.31
N CYS A 48 -6.58 -7.25 -15.21
CA CYS A 48 -5.37 -8.06 -15.11
C CYS A 48 -5.61 -9.17 -14.06
N ASN A 49 -4.94 -9.11 -12.91
CA ASN A 49 -5.11 -10.08 -11.83
C ASN A 49 -6.48 -9.91 -11.13
N PRO A 50 -7.22 -10.99 -10.82
CA PRO A 50 -8.43 -10.95 -9.97
C PRO A 50 -8.11 -10.78 -8.48
N SER A 51 -7.19 -9.87 -8.12
CA SER A 51 -6.75 -9.67 -6.74
C SER A 51 -6.58 -8.20 -6.38
N ILE A 52 -6.80 -7.91 -5.10
CA ILE A 52 -6.54 -6.63 -4.45
C ILE A 52 -5.57 -6.83 -3.29
N GLY A 53 -4.60 -5.94 -3.17
CA GLY A 53 -3.64 -5.90 -2.08
C GLY A 53 -2.36 -6.69 -2.34
N GLY A 54 -1.72 -7.10 -1.25
CA GLY A 54 -0.36 -7.65 -1.22
C GLY A 54 0.63 -6.73 -0.50
N ILE A 55 1.93 -7.00 -0.63
CA ILE A 55 2.95 -6.19 0.02
C ILE A 55 2.99 -4.79 -0.61
N GLY A 56 2.94 -3.75 0.23
CA GLY A 56 2.79 -2.34 -0.19
C GLY A 56 1.37 -2.02 -0.68
N LYS A 57 0.83 -2.80 -1.61
CA LYS A 57 -0.52 -2.64 -2.16
C LYS A 57 -1.62 -2.70 -1.11
N GLY A 58 -1.56 -3.67 -0.20
CA GLY A 58 -2.53 -3.80 0.89
C GLY A 58 -2.48 -2.62 1.88
N HIS A 59 -1.34 -1.93 2.00
CA HIS A 59 -1.26 -0.70 2.79
C HIS A 59 -2.03 0.43 2.09
N LEU A 60 -1.83 0.59 0.78
CA LEU A 60 -2.57 1.58 -0.01
C LEU A 60 -4.09 1.33 0.08
N VAL A 61 -4.56 0.09 0.01
CA VAL A 61 -6.00 -0.21 0.12
C VAL A 61 -6.56 0.21 1.48
N ARG A 62 -5.85 -0.09 2.58
CA ARG A 62 -6.22 0.34 3.93
C ARG A 62 -6.22 1.86 4.10
N GLU A 63 -5.28 2.54 3.44
CA GLU A 63 -5.20 4.00 3.46
C GLU A 63 -6.29 4.66 2.61
N VAL A 64 -6.62 4.08 1.45
CA VAL A 64 -7.79 4.46 0.66
C VAL A 64 -9.05 4.28 1.49
N ASP A 65 -9.21 3.14 2.17
CA ASP A 65 -10.36 2.90 3.06
C ASP A 65 -10.43 3.92 4.23
N ALA A 66 -9.30 4.24 4.85
CA ALA A 66 -9.21 5.24 5.92
C ALA A 66 -9.69 6.64 5.46
N LEU A 67 -9.46 6.98 4.20
CA LEU A 67 -9.98 8.21 3.57
C LEU A 67 -11.42 8.06 3.06
N ASP A 68 -12.12 7.00 3.49
CA ASP A 68 -13.48 6.61 3.10
C ASP A 68 -13.62 6.13 1.65
N GLY A 69 -12.55 5.69 1.01
CA GLY A 69 -12.59 5.13 -0.34
C GLY A 69 -13.50 3.90 -0.49
N LEU A 70 -13.69 3.47 -1.73
CA LEU A 70 -14.58 2.37 -2.08
C LEU A 70 -13.84 1.03 -2.08
N MET A 71 -12.60 1.00 -2.58
CA MET A 71 -11.85 -0.23 -2.88
C MET A 71 -11.81 -1.23 -1.72
N GLY A 72 -11.58 -0.77 -0.48
CA GLY A 72 -11.52 -1.63 0.71
C GLY A 72 -12.86 -2.28 1.05
N ARG A 73 -13.97 -1.56 0.89
CA ARG A 73 -15.33 -2.12 1.10
C ARG A 73 -15.72 -3.05 -0.04
N VAL A 74 -15.44 -2.66 -1.29
CA VAL A 74 -15.79 -3.47 -2.47
C VAL A 74 -15.09 -4.84 -2.43
N ILE A 75 -13.81 -4.90 -2.03
CA ILE A 75 -13.12 -6.19 -1.91
C ILE A 75 -13.65 -7.06 -0.78
N ASP A 76 -14.17 -6.48 0.30
CA ASP A 76 -14.75 -7.27 1.40
C ASP A 76 -16.13 -7.85 1.06
N GLU A 77 -16.85 -7.24 0.12
CA GLU A 77 -18.09 -7.79 -0.44
C GLU A 77 -17.80 -8.87 -1.50
N ALA A 78 -16.77 -8.66 -2.32
CA ALA A 78 -16.46 -9.51 -3.47
C ALA A 78 -15.36 -10.57 -3.20
N GLY A 79 -14.76 -10.56 -2.02
CA GLY A 79 -13.57 -11.36 -1.72
C GLY A 79 -13.89 -12.84 -1.57
N ILE A 80 -13.18 -13.67 -2.32
CA ILE A 80 -13.35 -15.14 -2.34
C ILE A 80 -12.15 -15.90 -1.77
N HIS A 81 -11.05 -15.21 -1.49
CA HIS A 81 -9.88 -15.80 -0.85
C HIS A 81 -9.07 -14.70 -0.16
N PHE A 82 -8.80 -14.82 1.13
CA PHE A 82 -8.07 -13.83 1.93
C PHE A 82 -6.78 -14.42 2.51
N ARG A 83 -5.70 -13.64 2.49
CA ARG A 83 -4.43 -13.98 3.11
C ARG A 83 -3.72 -12.75 3.63
N MET A 84 -3.32 -12.79 4.89
CA MET A 84 -2.29 -11.91 5.40
C MET A 84 -0.89 -12.38 4.96
N LEU A 85 -0.25 -11.63 4.06
CA LEU A 85 1.13 -11.91 3.64
C LEU A 85 2.12 -11.54 4.75
N ASN A 86 3.25 -12.25 4.83
CA ASN A 86 4.28 -12.06 5.86
C ASN A 86 3.77 -12.20 7.31
N GLN A 87 2.72 -12.99 7.55
CA GLN A 87 2.13 -13.17 8.89
C GLN A 87 3.13 -13.61 9.97
N ARG A 88 4.12 -14.44 9.62
CA ARG A 88 5.21 -14.89 10.51
C ARG A 88 6.25 -13.81 10.82
N LYS A 89 6.22 -12.69 10.09
CA LYS A 89 7.08 -11.53 10.34
C LYS A 89 6.30 -10.51 11.19
N GLY A 90 7.01 -9.53 11.74
CA GLY A 90 6.40 -8.50 12.58
C GLY A 90 5.30 -7.68 11.86
N PRO A 91 4.35 -7.09 12.60
CA PRO A 91 3.20 -6.37 12.03
C PRO A 91 3.56 -5.31 10.98
N ALA A 92 4.72 -4.66 11.12
CA ALA A 92 5.18 -3.60 10.20
C ALA A 92 5.46 -4.04 8.75
N VAL A 93 5.49 -5.35 8.45
CA VAL A 93 5.75 -5.85 7.08
C VAL A 93 4.64 -6.77 6.55
N ARG A 94 3.52 -6.85 7.28
CA ARG A 94 2.34 -7.61 6.87
C ARG A 94 1.58 -6.87 5.78
N GLY A 95 1.04 -7.60 4.81
CA GLY A 95 0.28 -7.01 3.71
C GLY A 95 -0.99 -7.80 3.44
N PRO A 96 -2.19 -7.23 3.67
CA PRO A 96 -3.43 -7.92 3.37
C PRO A 96 -3.56 -8.10 1.86
N ARG A 97 -4.03 -9.29 1.45
CA ARG A 97 -4.31 -9.65 0.05
C ARG A 97 -5.62 -10.41 -0.01
N ALA A 98 -6.47 -10.09 -0.97
CA ALA A 98 -7.62 -10.90 -1.32
C ALA A 98 -7.72 -11.14 -2.83
N GLN A 99 -8.25 -12.30 -3.20
CA GLN A 99 -8.81 -12.53 -4.54
C GLN A 99 -10.26 -12.12 -4.54
N ALA A 100 -10.69 -11.52 -5.64
CA ALA A 100 -12.05 -11.07 -5.85
C ALA A 100 -12.77 -11.97 -6.85
N ASP A 101 -14.04 -12.23 -6.61
CA ASP A 101 -14.96 -12.52 -7.71
C ASP A 101 -15.10 -11.25 -8.56
N ARG A 102 -14.65 -11.33 -9.82
CA ARG A 102 -14.61 -10.15 -10.70
C ARG A 102 -16.00 -9.57 -11.01
N ASP A 103 -17.05 -10.40 -11.08
CA ASP A 103 -18.41 -9.93 -11.35
C ASP A 103 -19.02 -9.25 -10.14
N ILE A 104 -18.83 -9.84 -8.96
CA ILE A 104 -19.28 -9.23 -7.70
C ILE A 104 -18.52 -7.93 -7.44
N TYR A 105 -17.20 -7.89 -7.68
CA TYR A 105 -16.39 -6.68 -7.51
C TYR A 105 -16.90 -5.54 -8.38
N ARG A 106 -17.09 -5.81 -9.69
CA ARG A 106 -17.56 -4.84 -10.67
C ARG A 106 -18.95 -4.31 -10.33
N SER A 107 -19.91 -5.20 -10.07
CA SER A 107 -21.28 -4.80 -9.74
C SER A 107 -21.38 -4.05 -8.41
N THR A 108 -20.57 -4.43 -7.41
CA THR A 108 -20.52 -3.74 -6.12
C THR A 108 -19.92 -2.34 -6.24
N MET A 109 -18.84 -2.17 -7.01
CA MET A 109 -18.26 -0.84 -7.29
C MET A 109 -19.30 0.08 -7.96
N GLN A 110 -20.03 -0.44 -8.95
CA GLN A 110 -21.08 0.30 -9.64
C GLN A 110 -22.22 0.68 -8.69
N ALA A 111 -22.66 -0.26 -7.84
CA ALA A 111 -23.71 0.00 -6.85
C ALA A 111 -23.31 1.10 -5.86
N PHE A 112 -22.07 1.10 -5.35
CA PHE A 112 -21.60 2.15 -4.45
C PHE A 112 -21.51 3.51 -5.13
N LEU A 113 -21.07 3.58 -6.39
CA LEU A 113 -21.03 4.84 -7.13
C LEU A 113 -22.44 5.38 -7.42
N GLN A 114 -23.40 4.51 -7.76
CA GLN A 114 -24.79 4.92 -7.99
C GLN A 114 -25.46 5.49 -6.72
N GLN A 115 -25.05 5.02 -5.55
CA GLN A 115 -25.57 5.49 -4.26
C GLN A 115 -24.89 6.78 -3.76
N GLN A 116 -23.80 7.22 -4.40
CA GLN A 116 -23.03 8.37 -3.97
C GLN A 116 -23.78 9.68 -4.25
N PRO A 117 -24.14 10.47 -3.23
CA PRO A 117 -24.75 11.79 -3.45
C PRO A 117 -23.82 12.71 -4.24
N ASN A 118 -24.42 13.59 -5.05
CA ASN A 118 -23.75 14.55 -5.94
C ASN A 118 -22.93 13.93 -7.09
N LEU A 119 -23.05 12.62 -7.34
CA LEU A 119 -22.39 11.94 -8.46
C LEU A 119 -23.40 11.53 -9.54
N GLU A 120 -23.14 11.93 -10.77
CA GLU A 120 -23.82 11.43 -11.96
C GLU A 120 -22.86 10.61 -12.83
N ILE A 121 -23.34 9.49 -13.38
CA ILE A 121 -22.55 8.63 -14.27
C ILE A 121 -23.06 8.80 -15.70
N MET A 122 -22.18 9.24 -16.58
CA MET A 122 -22.46 9.50 -18.00
C MET A 122 -21.63 8.58 -18.89
N GLU A 123 -22.27 8.02 -19.92
CA GLU A 123 -21.57 7.25 -20.94
C GLU A 123 -21.10 8.19 -22.05
N GLY A 124 -19.82 8.08 -22.42
CA GLY A 124 -19.20 8.90 -23.45
C GLY A 124 -17.67 8.89 -23.38
N SER A 125 -17.03 9.23 -24.50
CA SER A 125 -15.57 9.43 -24.56
C SER A 125 -15.27 10.92 -24.56
N ALA A 126 -14.34 11.36 -23.72
CA ALA A 126 -13.76 12.69 -23.85
C ALA A 126 -12.66 12.67 -24.92
N GLU A 127 -12.66 13.67 -25.78
CA GLU A 127 -11.68 13.83 -26.87
C GLU A 127 -10.88 15.14 -26.74
N ASP A 128 -11.37 16.15 -26.03
CA ASP A 128 -10.63 17.41 -25.82
C ASP A 128 -10.96 18.06 -24.47
N LEU A 129 -10.15 19.05 -24.08
CA LEU A 129 -10.35 19.92 -22.93
C LEU A 129 -10.80 21.30 -23.40
N LEU A 130 -11.80 21.85 -22.71
CA LEU A 130 -12.15 23.26 -22.85
C LEU A 130 -11.29 24.06 -21.86
N LEU A 131 -10.62 25.10 -22.34
CA LEU A 131 -9.81 26.00 -21.51
C LEU A 131 -10.33 27.44 -21.50
N ASP A 132 -10.08 28.13 -20.40
CA ASP A 132 -10.18 29.59 -20.25
C ASP A 132 -8.82 30.11 -19.75
N GLY A 133 -8.03 30.69 -20.66
CA GLY A 133 -6.61 30.96 -20.42
C GLY A 133 -5.84 29.67 -20.08
N ASP A 134 -5.13 29.68 -18.95
CA ASP A 134 -4.34 28.54 -18.46
C ASP A 134 -5.14 27.64 -17.48
N ALA A 135 -6.47 27.73 -17.47
CA ALA A 135 -7.33 26.94 -16.58
C ALA A 135 -8.37 26.12 -17.36
N VAL A 136 -8.71 24.94 -16.84
CA VAL A 136 -9.76 24.10 -17.43
C VAL A 136 -11.14 24.69 -17.13
N ARG A 137 -12.03 24.64 -18.14
CA ARG A 137 -13.43 25.05 -18.04
C ARG A 137 -14.42 23.95 -18.47
N GLY A 138 -13.93 22.76 -18.83
CA GLY A 138 -14.76 21.62 -19.20
C GLY A 138 -14.08 20.61 -20.10
N VAL A 139 -14.87 19.74 -20.71
CA VAL A 139 -14.43 18.72 -21.67
C VAL A 139 -15.30 18.72 -22.92
N VAL A 140 -14.73 18.28 -24.03
CA VAL A 140 -15.44 18.00 -25.29
C VAL A 140 -15.55 16.49 -25.46
N CYS A 141 -16.75 15.99 -25.64
CA CYS A 141 -17.05 14.58 -25.89
C CYS A 141 -16.88 14.22 -27.37
N ALA A 142 -16.74 12.93 -27.66
CA ALA A 142 -16.57 12.40 -29.02
C ALA A 142 -17.75 12.71 -29.97
N ASP A 143 -18.94 12.92 -29.42
CA ASP A 143 -20.13 13.34 -30.17
C ASP A 143 -20.20 14.87 -30.38
N GLY A 144 -19.20 15.61 -29.93
CA GLY A 144 -19.12 17.07 -29.98
C GLY A 144 -19.85 17.77 -28.83
N ALA A 145 -20.46 17.04 -27.89
CA ALA A 145 -21.10 17.65 -26.73
C ALA A 145 -20.04 18.28 -25.80
N GLU A 146 -20.33 19.47 -25.28
CA GLU A 146 -19.49 20.14 -24.29
C GLU A 146 -20.06 19.96 -22.88
N ILE A 147 -19.21 19.54 -21.94
CA ILE A 147 -19.55 19.50 -20.51
C ILE A 147 -18.71 20.55 -19.81
N ALA A 148 -19.35 21.67 -19.43
CA ALA A 148 -18.70 22.73 -18.65
C ALA A 148 -18.41 22.24 -17.23
N ALA A 149 -17.19 22.47 -16.74
CA ALA A 149 -16.75 22.10 -15.39
C ALA A 149 -15.59 22.99 -14.92
N ARG A 150 -15.45 23.17 -13.61
CA ARG A 150 -14.40 24.01 -13.03
C ARG A 150 -13.12 23.24 -12.70
N ALA A 151 -13.20 21.91 -12.66
CA ALA A 151 -12.06 21.02 -12.54
C ALA A 151 -12.29 19.73 -13.32
N VAL A 152 -11.19 19.13 -13.79
CA VAL A 152 -11.21 17.86 -14.55
C VAL A 152 -10.16 16.91 -13.99
N VAL A 153 -10.53 15.64 -13.79
CA VAL A 153 -9.62 14.57 -13.38
C VAL A 153 -9.51 13.54 -14.50
N ILE A 154 -8.31 13.37 -15.08
CA ILE A 154 -8.07 12.39 -16.14
C ILE A 154 -7.55 11.08 -15.54
N THR A 155 -8.27 9.97 -15.80
CA THR A 155 -7.95 8.63 -15.29
C THR A 155 -8.05 7.55 -16.38
N THR A 156 -7.50 7.84 -17.56
CA THR A 156 -7.64 7.04 -18.81
C THR A 156 -7.07 5.62 -18.75
N GLY A 157 -6.41 5.21 -17.67
CA GLY A 157 -5.87 3.85 -17.55
C GLY A 157 -4.87 3.54 -18.68
N THR A 158 -5.09 2.43 -19.39
CA THR A 158 -4.29 1.99 -20.54
C THR A 158 -4.82 2.48 -21.90
N PHE A 159 -5.78 3.42 -21.92
CA PHE A 159 -6.52 3.77 -23.13
C PHE A 159 -5.84 4.86 -23.96
N LEU A 160 -5.01 5.71 -23.36
CA LEU A 160 -4.37 6.84 -24.04
C LEU A 160 -3.40 6.33 -25.13
N ARG A 161 -3.77 6.46 -26.41
CA ARG A 161 -3.13 5.81 -27.59
C ARG A 161 -2.74 4.34 -27.33
N GLY A 162 -3.67 3.62 -26.70
CA GLY A 162 -3.51 2.21 -26.32
C GLY A 162 -3.32 1.29 -27.53
N LYS A 163 -2.32 0.41 -27.45
CA LYS A 163 -1.96 -0.55 -28.50
C LYS A 163 -1.64 -1.90 -27.89
N CYS A 164 -2.40 -2.92 -28.26
CA CYS A 164 -2.24 -4.28 -27.76
C CYS A 164 -1.40 -5.14 -28.71
N TYR A 165 -0.64 -6.09 -28.16
CA TYR A 165 0.29 -6.96 -28.87
C TYR A 165 0.11 -8.43 -28.49
N ILE A 166 0.08 -9.30 -29.50
CA ILE A 166 0.14 -10.76 -29.38
C ILE A 166 1.07 -11.28 -30.48
N GLY A 167 2.25 -11.76 -30.11
CA GLY A 167 3.33 -12.07 -31.04
C GLY A 167 3.79 -10.82 -31.80
N ASP A 168 3.85 -10.92 -33.12
CA ASP A 168 4.12 -9.81 -34.05
C ASP A 168 2.86 -9.01 -34.41
N ARG A 169 1.67 -9.53 -34.09
CA ARG A 169 0.38 -8.88 -34.37
C ARG A 169 0.08 -7.80 -33.33
N TRP A 170 -0.51 -6.70 -33.80
CA TRP A 170 -0.96 -5.61 -32.95
C TRP A 170 -2.25 -4.97 -33.47
N TYR A 171 -2.99 -4.32 -32.58
CA TYR A 171 -4.22 -3.57 -32.87
C TYR A 171 -4.41 -2.44 -31.85
N TRP A 172 -5.16 -1.41 -32.24
CA TRP A 172 -5.50 -0.26 -31.42
C TRP A 172 -6.59 -0.62 -30.41
N ALA A 173 -6.25 -0.59 -29.12
CA ALA A 173 -7.17 -0.91 -28.03
C ALA A 173 -6.60 -0.45 -26.70
N GLY A 174 -7.46 0.03 -25.79
CA GLY A 174 -7.09 0.21 -24.40
C GLY A 174 -7.07 -1.11 -23.63
N ARG A 175 -8.01 -2.01 -23.94
CA ARG A 175 -8.21 -3.29 -23.26
C ARG A 175 -9.10 -4.24 -24.07
N HIS A 176 -8.96 -5.54 -23.85
CA HIS A 176 -9.96 -6.54 -24.27
C HIS A 176 -11.19 -6.59 -23.36
N LEU A 177 -12.37 -6.63 -23.94
CA LEU A 177 -13.59 -6.84 -23.17
C LEU A 177 -13.60 -8.22 -22.50
N ARG A 178 -14.15 -8.26 -21.29
CA ARG A 178 -14.35 -9.50 -20.55
C ARG A 178 -15.49 -10.28 -21.23
N ASP A 179 -15.15 -11.46 -21.72
CA ASP A 179 -16.03 -12.47 -22.32
C ASP A 179 -16.48 -12.15 -23.76
N SER A 180 -15.67 -11.37 -24.47
CA SER A 180 -15.86 -11.10 -25.90
C SER A 180 -14.51 -11.09 -26.65
N ALA A 181 -14.57 -11.29 -27.96
CA ALA A 181 -13.46 -11.02 -28.88
C ALA A 181 -13.26 -9.52 -29.12
N GLU A 182 -14.23 -8.69 -28.72
CA GLU A 182 -14.20 -7.25 -28.84
C GLU A 182 -13.17 -6.59 -27.92
N THR A 183 -12.85 -5.34 -28.25
CA THR A 183 -11.88 -4.50 -27.56
C THR A 183 -12.49 -3.14 -27.31
N GLU A 184 -12.11 -2.51 -26.19
CA GLU A 184 -12.46 -1.11 -25.97
C GLU A 184 -11.45 -0.21 -26.72
N PRO A 185 -11.94 0.76 -27.51
CA PRO A 185 -11.11 1.59 -28.37
C PRO A 185 -10.18 2.50 -27.53
N PRO A 186 -9.00 2.88 -28.07
CA PRO A 186 -8.15 3.83 -27.39
C PRO A 186 -8.77 5.23 -27.38
N SER A 187 -8.28 6.09 -26.48
CA SER A 187 -8.52 7.54 -26.50
C SER A 187 -7.34 8.21 -27.21
N VAL A 188 -7.63 8.88 -28.34
CA VAL A 188 -6.62 9.52 -29.18
C VAL A 188 -6.67 11.04 -29.02
N GLY A 189 -7.86 11.66 -29.07
CA GLY A 189 -7.99 13.11 -28.98
C GLY A 189 -7.42 13.69 -27.68
N LEU A 190 -7.62 13.01 -26.54
CA LEU A 190 -7.02 13.45 -25.27
C LEU A 190 -5.49 13.39 -25.29
N ALA A 191 -4.90 12.43 -25.99
CA ALA A 191 -3.44 12.34 -26.11
C ALA A 191 -2.90 13.51 -26.92
N GLU A 192 -3.53 13.80 -28.06
CA GLU A 192 -3.21 14.97 -28.88
C GLU A 192 -3.39 16.27 -28.10
N THR A 193 -4.42 16.35 -27.26
CA THR A 193 -4.67 17.49 -26.38
C THR A 193 -3.51 17.71 -25.41
N LEU A 194 -3.05 16.66 -24.72
CA LEU A 194 -1.90 16.75 -23.83
C LEU A 194 -0.60 17.13 -24.58
N GLU A 195 -0.42 16.65 -25.82
CA GLU A 195 0.70 17.06 -26.69
C GLU A 195 0.63 18.54 -27.05
N ARG A 196 -0.54 19.05 -27.44
CA ARG A 196 -0.73 20.47 -27.77
C ARG A 196 -0.37 21.40 -26.61
N PHE A 197 -0.56 20.95 -25.37
CA PHE A 197 -0.18 21.68 -24.16
C PHE A 197 1.25 21.35 -23.66
N ALA A 198 2.06 20.70 -24.49
CA ALA A 198 3.46 20.37 -24.22
C ALA A 198 3.67 19.58 -22.92
N PHE A 199 2.74 18.67 -22.60
CA PHE A 199 2.99 17.68 -21.55
C PHE A 199 4.07 16.70 -22.03
N PRO A 200 5.05 16.36 -21.18
CA PRO A 200 6.07 15.35 -21.48
C PRO A 200 5.44 13.96 -21.48
N LEU A 201 5.03 13.50 -22.66
CA LEU A 201 4.47 12.16 -22.86
C LEU A 201 5.58 11.15 -23.19
N ALA A 202 5.42 9.95 -22.65
CA ALA A 202 6.23 8.78 -22.98
C ALA A 202 5.32 7.54 -22.98
N ARG A 203 5.84 6.37 -23.36
CA ARG A 203 5.06 5.13 -23.42
C ARG A 203 5.53 4.10 -22.40
N LEU A 204 4.56 3.41 -21.81
CA LEU A 204 4.78 2.27 -20.93
C LEU A 204 4.14 1.03 -21.49
N LYS A 205 4.65 -0.12 -21.07
CA LYS A 205 4.16 -1.43 -21.50
C LYS A 205 3.83 -2.31 -20.30
N THR A 206 2.65 -2.92 -20.30
CA THR A 206 2.23 -3.89 -19.27
C THR A 206 1.59 -5.12 -19.89
N GLY A 207 1.94 -6.30 -19.36
CA GLY A 207 1.45 -7.58 -19.84
C GLY A 207 0.46 -8.25 -18.91
N THR A 208 -0.45 -9.03 -19.49
CA THR A 208 -1.37 -9.92 -18.78
C THR A 208 -1.20 -11.36 -19.29
N PRO A 209 -1.27 -12.38 -18.42
CA PRO A 209 -1.24 -13.78 -18.84
C PRO A 209 -2.49 -14.17 -19.64
N PRO A 210 -2.45 -15.33 -20.33
CA PRO A 210 -3.64 -15.96 -20.87
C PRO A 210 -4.65 -16.30 -19.77
N ARG A 211 -5.91 -16.42 -20.15
CA ARG A 211 -6.98 -16.96 -19.30
C ARG A 211 -7.19 -18.39 -19.72
N ILE A 212 -7.22 -19.30 -18.77
CA ILE A 212 -7.27 -20.75 -19.02
C ILE A 212 -8.56 -21.35 -18.46
N ASP A 213 -9.03 -22.44 -19.07
CA ASP A 213 -10.23 -23.14 -18.61
C ASP A 213 -9.90 -24.07 -17.44
N GLY A 214 -10.44 -23.75 -16.27
CA GLY A 214 -10.28 -24.50 -15.04
C GLY A 214 -10.79 -25.95 -15.11
N ASN A 215 -11.69 -26.29 -16.03
CA ASN A 215 -12.14 -27.67 -16.24
C ASN A 215 -11.07 -28.56 -16.91
N THR A 216 -10.09 -27.93 -17.55
CA THR A 216 -9.01 -28.61 -18.27
C THR A 216 -7.71 -28.71 -17.44
N ILE A 217 -7.78 -28.30 -16.18
CA ILE A 217 -6.67 -28.36 -15.21
C ILE A 217 -6.84 -29.62 -14.36
N ASP A 218 -5.77 -30.41 -14.23
CA ASP A 218 -5.74 -31.52 -13.26
C ASP A 218 -5.41 -30.98 -11.86
N TRP A 219 -6.45 -30.53 -11.15
CA TRP A 219 -6.31 -30.01 -9.79
C TRP A 219 -5.84 -31.08 -8.79
N GLY A 220 -6.06 -32.37 -9.07
CA GLY A 220 -5.75 -33.47 -8.16
C GLY A 220 -4.24 -33.66 -7.94
N VAL A 221 -3.41 -33.20 -8.87
CA VAL A 221 -1.95 -33.28 -8.78
C VAL A 221 -1.28 -32.01 -8.26
N LEU A 222 -2.03 -30.93 -8.08
CA LEU A 222 -1.51 -29.62 -7.68
C LEU A 222 -1.64 -29.37 -6.18
N ASP A 223 -0.63 -28.70 -5.61
CA ASP A 223 -0.75 -28.16 -4.26
C ASP A 223 -1.75 -27.01 -4.25
N THR A 224 -2.64 -26.99 -3.27
CA THR A 224 -3.59 -25.90 -3.06
C THR A 224 -3.20 -25.03 -1.86
N GLN A 225 -3.60 -23.77 -1.88
CA GLN A 225 -3.54 -22.87 -0.74
C GLN A 225 -4.96 -22.46 -0.36
N PRO A 226 -5.47 -22.89 0.81
CA PRO A 226 -6.76 -22.42 1.29
C PRO A 226 -6.69 -20.96 1.75
N SER A 227 -7.84 -20.30 1.75
CA SER A 227 -8.01 -18.99 2.38
C SER A 227 -7.74 -19.07 3.89
N GLU A 228 -7.40 -17.94 4.50
CA GLU A 228 -7.44 -17.83 5.96
C GLU A 228 -8.89 -17.84 6.49
N VAL A 229 -9.07 -18.42 7.68
CA VAL A 229 -10.37 -18.53 8.37
C VAL A 229 -10.17 -18.19 9.86
N PRO A 230 -10.85 -17.16 10.40
CA PRO A 230 -11.71 -16.22 9.68
C PRO A 230 -10.92 -15.31 8.72
N PRO A 231 -11.52 -14.82 7.62
CA PRO A 231 -10.88 -13.86 6.72
C PRO A 231 -10.68 -12.50 7.39
N SER A 232 -9.55 -11.85 7.13
CA SER A 232 -9.29 -10.48 7.61
C SER A 232 -9.85 -9.45 6.62
N PRO A 233 -10.85 -8.64 6.99
CA PRO A 233 -11.44 -7.64 6.10
C PRO A 233 -10.45 -6.50 5.82
N PHE A 234 -10.48 -5.90 4.62
CA PHE A 234 -9.71 -4.70 4.24
C PHE A 234 -10.31 -3.39 4.73
N SER A 235 -11.63 -3.30 4.84
CA SER A 235 -12.31 -2.12 5.36
C SER A 235 -12.36 -2.17 6.88
N TYR A 236 -12.05 -1.04 7.53
CA TYR A 236 -12.23 -0.90 8.97
C TYR A 236 -13.71 -0.93 9.37
N MET A 237 -14.62 -0.57 8.46
CA MET A 237 -16.06 -0.70 8.68
C MET A 237 -16.50 -2.16 8.72
N ASN A 238 -15.80 -3.03 7.98
CA ASN A 238 -16.10 -4.45 7.91
C ASN A 238 -15.33 -5.27 8.96
N ALA A 239 -14.42 -4.63 9.72
CA ALA A 239 -13.86 -5.25 10.92
C ALA A 239 -14.95 -5.61 11.96
N VAL A 240 -16.06 -4.85 11.97
CA VAL A 240 -17.23 -5.10 12.81
C VAL A 240 -18.28 -5.97 12.11
N ARG A 241 -18.43 -5.81 10.78
CA ARG A 241 -19.51 -6.47 9.99
C ARG A 241 -19.14 -7.85 9.44
N GLY A 242 -17.84 -8.16 9.34
CA GLY A 242 -17.33 -9.34 8.67
C GLY A 242 -17.20 -9.19 7.15
N VAL A 243 -16.75 -10.26 6.50
CA VAL A 243 -16.61 -10.40 5.04
C VAL A 243 -17.86 -11.09 4.50
N ALA A 244 -18.45 -10.56 3.43
CA ALA A 244 -19.76 -11.01 2.96
C ALA A 244 -19.78 -12.48 2.48
N LEU A 245 -18.69 -12.95 1.87
CA LEU A 245 -18.55 -14.30 1.31
C LEU A 245 -17.69 -15.22 2.19
N ALA A 246 -17.64 -14.99 3.50
CA ALA A 246 -16.78 -15.74 4.42
C ALA A 246 -17.07 -17.26 4.44
N ASP A 247 -18.28 -17.68 4.07
CA ASP A 247 -18.73 -19.08 3.97
C ASP A 247 -18.47 -19.71 2.58
N ARG A 248 -18.05 -18.93 1.59
CA ARG A 248 -17.83 -19.34 0.20
C ARG A 248 -16.38 -19.18 -0.26
N LEU A 249 -15.45 -19.13 0.68
CA LEU A 249 -14.01 -18.95 0.39
C LEU A 249 -13.44 -20.16 -0.36
N ILE A 250 -12.60 -19.88 -1.36
CA ILE A 250 -11.98 -20.88 -2.23
C ILE A 250 -10.47 -21.01 -1.99
N ALA A 251 -9.88 -22.04 -2.56
CA ALA A 251 -8.43 -22.25 -2.57
C ALA A 251 -7.82 -21.88 -3.92
N CYS A 252 -6.55 -21.45 -3.93
CA CYS A 252 -5.78 -21.24 -5.15
C CYS A 252 -4.85 -22.42 -5.42
N GLY A 253 -4.58 -22.73 -6.68
CA GLY A 253 -3.62 -23.77 -7.07
C GLY A 253 -2.19 -23.22 -7.19
N LYS A 254 -1.21 -24.10 -7.01
CA LYS A 254 0.20 -23.81 -7.31
C LYS A 254 0.67 -24.69 -8.46
N ALA A 255 1.14 -24.05 -9.52
CA ALA A 255 1.85 -24.72 -10.61
C ALA A 255 3.27 -24.17 -10.71
N TYR A 256 4.19 -24.96 -11.27
CA TYR A 256 5.58 -24.56 -11.44
C TYR A 256 6.00 -24.73 -12.88
N THR A 257 6.70 -23.73 -13.42
CA THR A 257 7.43 -23.89 -14.68
C THR A 257 8.57 -24.88 -14.47
N ASN A 258 9.07 -25.49 -15.54
CA ASN A 258 10.21 -26.40 -15.48
C ASN A 258 11.20 -26.13 -16.63
N ALA A 259 12.22 -26.98 -16.75
CA ALA A 259 13.25 -26.85 -17.78
C ALA A 259 12.68 -26.85 -19.21
N GLU A 260 11.63 -27.64 -19.47
CA GLU A 260 10.97 -27.65 -20.79
C GLU A 260 10.21 -26.35 -21.03
N THR A 261 9.51 -25.82 -20.03
CA THR A 261 8.88 -24.50 -20.11
C THR A 261 9.90 -23.43 -20.48
N HIS A 262 11.06 -23.42 -19.81
CA HIS A 262 12.12 -22.44 -20.05
C HIS A 262 12.71 -22.57 -21.45
N ARG A 263 12.92 -23.81 -21.92
CA ARG A 263 13.39 -24.08 -23.29
C ARG A 263 12.45 -23.49 -24.32
N ILE A 264 11.14 -23.77 -24.21
CA ILE A 264 10.11 -23.24 -25.13
C ILE A 264 10.12 -21.70 -25.13
N VAL A 265 10.16 -21.08 -23.94
CA VAL A 265 10.17 -19.61 -23.78
C VAL A 265 11.38 -18.99 -24.47
N MET A 266 12.58 -19.55 -24.26
CA MET A 266 13.81 -19.00 -24.81
C MET A 266 13.94 -19.23 -26.32
N GLU A 267 13.58 -20.41 -26.82
CA GLU A 267 13.55 -20.71 -28.26
C GLU A 267 12.56 -19.81 -29.01
N SER A 268 11.42 -19.48 -28.38
CA SER A 268 10.36 -18.68 -28.99
C SER A 268 10.53 -17.16 -28.79
N ALA A 269 11.61 -16.72 -28.13
CA ALA A 269 11.82 -15.31 -27.81
C ALA A 269 11.83 -14.37 -29.03
N HIS A 270 12.25 -14.89 -30.19
CA HIS A 270 12.26 -14.16 -31.46
C HIS A 270 10.86 -13.82 -32.00
N LEU A 271 9.79 -14.44 -31.46
CA LEU A 271 8.40 -14.19 -31.82
C LEU A 271 7.73 -13.12 -30.96
N LEU A 272 8.43 -12.63 -29.93
CA LEU A 272 7.92 -11.51 -29.13
C LEU A 272 7.91 -10.24 -29.97
N PRO A 273 7.00 -9.28 -29.67
CA PRO A 273 7.00 -8.00 -30.34
C PRO A 273 8.40 -7.41 -30.27
N ALA A 274 8.90 -6.93 -31.41
CA ALA A 274 10.16 -6.19 -31.44
C ALA A 274 10.10 -5.12 -30.33
N PRO A 275 11.20 -4.91 -29.57
CA PRO A 275 11.21 -3.88 -28.54
C PRO A 275 10.75 -2.58 -29.20
N SER A 276 9.60 -2.06 -28.77
CA SER A 276 9.19 -0.75 -29.25
C SER A 276 10.26 0.21 -28.78
N ARG A 277 10.66 1.15 -29.65
CA ARG A 277 11.66 2.15 -29.29
C ARG A 277 11.18 3.06 -28.15
N ASP A 278 9.87 3.05 -27.88
CA ASP A 278 9.20 4.05 -27.04
C ASP A 278 8.61 3.48 -25.73
N GLY A 279 8.28 2.18 -25.68
CA GLY A 279 7.52 1.57 -24.57
C GLY A 279 8.36 0.75 -23.59
N VAL A 280 8.51 1.24 -22.37
CA VAL A 280 9.29 0.56 -21.32
C VAL A 280 8.40 -0.35 -20.47
N GLY A 281 8.80 -1.62 -20.33
CA GLY A 281 8.15 -2.59 -19.46
C GLY A 281 8.74 -2.62 -18.03
N PRO A 282 8.05 -3.20 -17.05
CA PRO A 282 8.49 -3.15 -15.65
C PRO A 282 9.71 -4.03 -15.38
N ARG A 283 10.70 -3.50 -14.65
CA ARG A 283 11.83 -4.27 -14.10
C ARG A 283 11.36 -5.28 -13.08
N TYR A 284 10.41 -4.91 -12.24
CA TYR A 284 9.88 -5.79 -11.20
C TYR A 284 8.51 -6.36 -11.58
N CYS A 285 8.29 -7.66 -11.33
CA CYS A 285 7.22 -8.46 -11.92
C CYS A 285 7.25 -8.48 -13.47
N PRO A 286 8.39 -8.84 -14.08
CA PRO A 286 8.51 -8.83 -15.54
C PRO A 286 7.78 -10.04 -16.18
N SER A 287 7.67 -10.05 -17.51
CA SER A 287 7.14 -11.19 -18.27
C SER A 287 7.92 -12.47 -18.01
N LEU A 288 7.31 -13.63 -18.29
CA LEU A 288 7.96 -14.93 -18.12
C LEU A 288 9.31 -15.00 -18.87
N TYR A 289 9.36 -14.51 -20.11
CA TYR A 289 10.60 -14.40 -20.88
C TYR A 289 11.69 -13.63 -20.12
N LYS A 290 11.37 -12.46 -19.58
CA LYS A 290 12.33 -11.64 -18.83
C LYS A 290 12.72 -12.27 -17.49
N LYS A 291 11.88 -13.11 -16.88
CA LYS A 291 12.28 -13.91 -15.71
C LYS A 291 13.32 -14.96 -16.09
N CYS A 292 13.09 -15.71 -17.16
CA CYS A 292 14.02 -16.72 -17.66
C CYS A 292 15.35 -16.09 -18.13
N GLU A 293 15.30 -14.95 -18.83
CA GLU A 293 16.49 -14.23 -19.30
C GLU A 293 17.35 -13.71 -18.14
N ARG A 294 16.74 -13.13 -17.11
CA ARG A 294 17.47 -12.51 -15.98
C ARG A 294 17.93 -13.50 -14.91
N PHE A 295 17.25 -14.65 -14.80
CA PHE A 295 17.52 -15.65 -13.77
C PHE A 295 17.71 -17.04 -14.39
N PRO A 296 18.72 -17.22 -15.26
CA PRO A 296 18.93 -18.47 -16.00
C PRO A 296 19.21 -19.67 -15.07
N ASP A 297 19.76 -19.44 -13.88
CA ASP A 297 20.08 -20.49 -12.91
C ASP A 297 18.84 -21.03 -12.17
N ARG A 298 17.69 -20.35 -12.25
CA ARG A 298 16.47 -20.84 -11.59
C ARG A 298 15.83 -21.94 -12.42
N THR A 299 15.74 -23.13 -11.84
CA THR A 299 15.15 -24.32 -12.47
C THR A 299 13.62 -24.28 -12.57
N GLN A 300 12.96 -23.41 -11.80
CA GLN A 300 11.50 -23.27 -11.78
C GLN A 300 11.05 -21.89 -11.27
N HIS A 301 9.87 -21.48 -11.72
CA HIS A 301 9.14 -20.31 -11.25
C HIS A 301 7.73 -20.72 -10.84
N LEU A 302 7.27 -20.21 -9.69
CA LEU A 302 5.91 -20.42 -9.21
C LEU A 302 4.90 -19.61 -10.05
N SER A 303 3.82 -20.27 -10.43
CA SER A 303 2.60 -19.67 -10.98
C SER A 303 1.43 -19.99 -10.05
N TRP A 304 0.72 -18.96 -9.59
CA TRP A 304 -0.53 -19.16 -8.85
C TRP A 304 -1.67 -19.31 -9.84
N LEU A 305 -2.44 -20.37 -9.71
CA LEU A 305 -3.67 -20.58 -10.46
C LEU A 305 -4.82 -20.01 -9.65
N GLU A 306 -5.31 -18.85 -10.09
CA GLU A 306 -6.23 -18.00 -9.35
C GLU A 306 -7.60 -18.00 -10.05
N PRO A 307 -8.63 -18.67 -9.52
CA PRO A 307 -9.97 -18.61 -10.10
C PRO A 307 -10.50 -17.16 -10.14
N GLU A 308 -11.14 -16.76 -11.25
CA GLU A 308 -11.59 -15.38 -11.44
C GLU A 308 -12.97 -15.07 -10.80
N GLY A 309 -13.67 -16.09 -10.29
CA GLY A 309 -14.97 -15.93 -9.63
C GLY A 309 -15.59 -17.27 -9.23
N LEU A 310 -16.71 -17.21 -8.51
CA LEU A 310 -17.42 -18.38 -7.98
C LEU A 310 -18.31 -19.06 -9.04
N ASN A 311 -18.72 -18.31 -10.06
CA ASN A 311 -19.64 -18.77 -11.10
C ASN A 311 -18.97 -18.87 -12.48
N THR A 312 -17.64 -18.98 -12.52
CA THR A 312 -16.87 -19.13 -13.76
C THR A 312 -15.79 -20.17 -13.57
N ASN A 313 -15.46 -20.87 -14.66
CA ASN A 313 -14.33 -21.80 -14.69
C ASN A 313 -13.04 -21.10 -15.16
N VAL A 314 -13.07 -19.80 -15.44
CA VAL A 314 -11.88 -19.07 -15.89
C VAL A 314 -10.87 -18.93 -14.76
N VAL A 315 -9.62 -19.29 -15.05
CA VAL A 315 -8.49 -19.21 -14.13
C VAL A 315 -7.43 -18.28 -14.68
N TYR A 316 -6.86 -17.47 -13.79
CA TYR A 316 -5.76 -16.55 -14.05
C TYR A 316 -4.42 -17.19 -13.58
N PRO A 317 -3.52 -17.59 -14.50
CA PRO A 317 -2.22 -18.16 -14.15
C PRO A 317 -1.20 -17.04 -13.87
N ASN A 318 -1.25 -16.52 -12.64
CA ASN A 318 -0.44 -15.40 -12.20
C ASN A 318 1.05 -15.73 -12.26
N GLY A 319 1.80 -14.91 -12.99
CA GLY A 319 3.25 -15.04 -13.16
C GLY A 319 3.67 -15.48 -14.56
N LEU A 320 2.73 -15.85 -15.42
CA LEU A 320 2.97 -16.29 -16.80
C LEU A 320 2.59 -15.22 -17.84
N SER A 321 2.81 -13.94 -17.54
CA SER A 321 2.57 -12.86 -18.51
C SER A 321 3.59 -12.88 -19.65
N GLY A 322 3.15 -12.50 -20.84
CA GLY A 322 3.98 -12.36 -22.03
C GLY A 322 3.15 -12.45 -23.30
N PRO A 323 3.41 -11.61 -24.31
CA PRO A 323 2.61 -11.53 -25.52
C PRO A 323 3.13 -12.52 -26.57
N PHE A 324 3.38 -13.78 -26.19
CA PHE A 324 3.75 -14.78 -27.20
C PHE A 324 2.56 -15.04 -28.15
N PRO A 325 2.78 -15.57 -29.37
CA PRO A 325 1.70 -16.15 -30.15
C PRO A 325 0.91 -17.20 -29.35
N GLU A 326 -0.39 -17.32 -29.60
CA GLU A 326 -1.30 -18.15 -28.81
C GLU A 326 -0.86 -19.62 -28.74
N GLU A 327 -0.39 -20.17 -29.86
CA GLU A 327 0.14 -21.53 -29.96
C GLU A 327 1.40 -21.75 -29.10
N VAL A 328 2.22 -20.72 -28.93
CA VAL A 328 3.39 -20.76 -28.06
C VAL A 328 2.96 -20.67 -26.59
N GLN A 329 1.99 -19.81 -26.28
CA GLN A 329 1.42 -19.72 -24.93
C GLN A 329 0.84 -21.08 -24.48
N LEU A 330 0.13 -21.77 -25.38
CA LEU A 330 -0.43 -23.09 -25.11
C LEU A 330 0.67 -24.14 -24.86
N ARG A 331 1.74 -24.14 -25.66
CA ARG A 331 2.91 -25.01 -25.45
C ARG A 331 3.60 -24.74 -24.10
N ILE A 332 3.76 -23.48 -23.74
CA ILE A 332 4.31 -23.07 -22.44
C ILE A 332 3.47 -23.65 -21.31
N LEU A 333 2.15 -23.43 -21.34
CA LEU A 333 1.22 -23.91 -20.32
C LEU A 333 1.23 -25.45 -20.22
N ARG A 334 1.10 -26.16 -21.35
CA ARG A 334 1.04 -27.63 -21.39
C ARG A 334 2.34 -28.33 -21.02
N SER A 335 3.46 -27.60 -20.96
CA SER A 335 4.71 -28.14 -20.41
C SER A 335 4.69 -28.27 -18.89
N MET A 336 3.77 -27.60 -18.21
CA MET A 336 3.72 -27.53 -16.74
C MET A 336 2.85 -28.67 -16.18
N ARG A 337 3.29 -29.22 -15.03
CA ARG A 337 2.58 -30.31 -14.35
C ARG A 337 1.16 -29.85 -13.96
N GLY A 338 0.16 -30.67 -14.27
CA GLY A 338 -1.27 -30.42 -14.02
C GLY A 338 -1.96 -29.55 -15.08
N LEU A 339 -1.21 -29.05 -16.07
CA LEU A 339 -1.71 -28.21 -17.16
C LEU A 339 -1.54 -28.87 -18.54
N GLU A 340 -1.20 -30.16 -18.60
CA GLU A 340 -0.86 -30.89 -19.83
C GLU A 340 -1.98 -30.87 -20.88
N ALA A 341 -3.24 -30.84 -20.42
CA ALA A 341 -4.44 -30.79 -21.25
C ALA A 341 -5.12 -29.41 -21.26
N VAL A 342 -4.47 -28.37 -20.70
CA VAL A 342 -5.13 -27.09 -20.49
C VAL A 342 -5.50 -26.42 -21.81
N GLU A 343 -6.65 -25.75 -21.84
CA GLU A 343 -7.11 -24.92 -22.96
C GLU A 343 -7.06 -23.43 -22.60
N ILE A 344 -6.76 -22.60 -23.61
CA ILE A 344 -6.79 -21.14 -23.48
C ILE A 344 -8.20 -20.65 -23.81
N VAL A 345 -8.80 -19.92 -22.87
CA VAL A 345 -10.06 -19.18 -23.08
C VAL A 345 -9.78 -17.84 -23.75
N ARG A 346 -8.67 -17.18 -23.38
CA ARG A 346 -8.22 -15.94 -24.01
C ARG A 346 -6.70 -15.84 -24.00
N PRO A 347 -6.05 -15.51 -25.12
CA PRO A 347 -4.61 -15.33 -25.15
C PRO A 347 -4.17 -14.18 -24.24
N GLY A 348 -2.98 -14.34 -23.66
CA GLY A 348 -2.25 -13.27 -23.00
C GLY A 348 -1.76 -12.26 -24.02
N TYR A 349 -1.64 -11.01 -23.60
CA TYR A 349 -1.23 -9.90 -24.46
C TYR A 349 -0.51 -8.84 -23.64
N ASP A 350 0.23 -7.98 -24.33
CA ASP A 350 0.77 -6.76 -23.75
C ASP A 350 -0.01 -5.56 -24.28
N VAL A 351 -0.23 -4.56 -23.43
CA VAL A 351 -0.73 -3.24 -23.82
C VAL A 351 0.35 -2.20 -23.62
N GLU A 352 0.54 -1.38 -24.64
CA GLU A 352 1.36 -0.19 -24.63
C GLU A 352 0.48 1.05 -24.70
N TYR A 353 0.78 2.05 -23.89
CA TYR A 353 -0.04 3.24 -23.74
C TYR A 353 0.82 4.44 -23.33
N ASP A 354 0.28 5.62 -23.55
CA ASP A 354 0.92 6.85 -23.13
C ASP A 354 0.71 7.13 -21.63
N TYR A 355 1.69 7.80 -21.05
CA TYR A 355 1.59 8.42 -19.75
C TYR A 355 2.27 9.79 -19.76
N VAL A 356 1.87 10.65 -18.84
CA VAL A 356 2.48 11.96 -18.60
C VAL A 356 3.54 11.79 -17.52
N GLN A 357 4.74 12.36 -17.73
CA GLN A 357 5.77 12.36 -16.69
C GLN A 357 5.24 13.07 -15.42
N PRO A 358 5.15 12.37 -14.27
CA PRO A 358 4.47 12.89 -13.09
C PRO A 358 5.14 14.10 -12.45
N THR A 359 6.39 14.41 -12.81
CA THR A 359 7.07 15.66 -12.45
C THR A 359 6.34 16.90 -12.98
N SER A 360 5.38 16.74 -13.89
CA SER A 360 4.45 17.77 -14.34
C SER A 360 3.34 18.10 -13.35
N LEU A 361 3.25 17.37 -12.23
CA LEU A 361 2.21 17.50 -11.21
C LEU A 361 2.76 18.12 -9.92
N HIS A 362 1.88 18.77 -9.18
CA HIS A 362 2.09 19.09 -7.77
C HIS A 362 1.77 17.88 -6.88
N HIS A 363 2.15 17.91 -5.60
CA HIS A 363 1.75 16.91 -4.60
C HIS A 363 0.24 16.80 -4.38
N THR A 364 -0.53 17.77 -4.89
CA THR A 364 -2.00 17.73 -4.94
C THR A 364 -2.55 16.90 -6.11
N LEU A 365 -1.67 16.40 -6.99
CA LEU A 365 -1.96 15.81 -8.30
C LEU A 365 -2.55 16.77 -9.34
N GLU A 366 -2.61 18.06 -9.02
CA GLU A 366 -2.92 19.11 -9.99
C GLU A 366 -1.75 19.30 -10.95
N THR A 367 -2.04 19.51 -12.24
CA THR A 367 -1.00 19.80 -13.22
C THR A 367 -0.42 21.20 -13.00
N LYS A 368 0.89 21.34 -13.23
CA LYS A 368 1.60 22.64 -13.16
C LYS A 368 1.24 23.57 -14.32
N ARG A 369 0.77 23.02 -15.45
CA ARG A 369 0.54 23.75 -16.69
C ARG A 369 -0.89 24.24 -16.83
N ILE A 370 -1.87 23.45 -16.41
CA ILE A 370 -3.30 23.76 -16.56
C ILE A 370 -3.95 23.74 -15.18
N GLY A 371 -4.39 24.91 -14.73
CA GLY A 371 -5.14 25.06 -13.49
C GLY A 371 -6.46 24.30 -13.52
N GLY A 372 -6.75 23.57 -12.44
CA GLY A 372 -7.97 22.76 -12.30
C GLY A 372 -7.92 21.42 -13.04
N LEU A 373 -6.84 21.10 -13.74
CA LEU A 373 -6.63 19.79 -14.35
C LEU A 373 -5.82 18.89 -13.39
N PHE A 374 -6.31 17.69 -13.14
CA PHE A 374 -5.69 16.68 -12.28
C PHE A 374 -5.48 15.38 -13.05
N LEU A 375 -4.39 14.66 -12.77
CA LEU A 375 -4.12 13.35 -13.37
C LEU A 375 -3.98 12.30 -12.26
N ALA A 376 -4.56 11.12 -12.45
CA ALA A 376 -4.43 10.02 -11.49
C ALA A 376 -4.43 8.63 -12.14
N GLY A 377 -3.60 7.74 -11.59
CA GLY A 377 -3.54 6.34 -11.98
C GLY A 377 -2.47 6.05 -13.03
N GLN A 378 -2.78 5.19 -14.00
CA GLN A 378 -1.78 4.72 -14.96
C GLN A 378 -1.26 5.82 -15.89
N ILE A 379 -2.05 6.88 -16.12
CA ILE A 379 -1.61 8.09 -16.83
C ILE A 379 -0.45 8.80 -16.13
N CYS A 380 -0.24 8.56 -14.82
CA CYS A 380 0.89 9.07 -14.05
C CYS A 380 2.03 8.02 -13.94
N GLY A 381 2.09 7.07 -14.87
CA GLY A 381 3.20 6.10 -14.93
C GLY A 381 3.20 5.02 -13.85
N THR A 382 2.11 4.87 -13.09
CA THR A 382 1.96 3.79 -12.11
C THR A 382 1.32 2.55 -12.72
N THR A 383 1.51 1.39 -12.09
CA THR A 383 0.78 0.16 -12.48
C THR A 383 0.27 -0.61 -11.27
N GLY A 384 -1.05 -0.81 -11.23
CA GLY A 384 -1.75 -1.46 -10.13
C GLY A 384 -3.06 -0.76 -9.83
N TYR A 385 -4.05 -1.52 -9.39
CA TYR A 385 -5.35 -0.97 -9.03
C TYR A 385 -5.23 -0.09 -7.79
N GLU A 386 -4.42 -0.52 -6.83
CA GLU A 386 -4.26 0.11 -5.53
C GLU A 386 -3.51 1.45 -5.64
N GLU A 387 -2.42 1.48 -6.41
CA GLU A 387 -1.72 2.73 -6.74
C GLU A 387 -2.66 3.70 -7.46
N ALA A 388 -3.50 3.21 -8.38
CA ALA A 388 -4.44 4.04 -9.10
C ALA A 388 -5.54 4.59 -8.19
N ALA A 389 -6.15 3.76 -7.35
CA ALA A 389 -7.14 4.17 -6.36
C ALA A 389 -6.58 5.20 -5.36
N ALA A 390 -5.36 4.98 -4.88
CA ALA A 390 -4.65 5.90 -3.99
C ALA A 390 -4.43 7.30 -4.59
N GLN A 391 -4.08 7.38 -5.88
CA GLN A 391 -4.00 8.66 -6.57
C GLN A 391 -5.39 9.25 -6.84
N GLY A 392 -6.35 8.40 -7.23
CA GLY A 392 -7.72 8.79 -7.54
C GLY A 392 -8.39 9.52 -6.39
N ILE A 393 -8.33 8.95 -5.18
CA ILE A 393 -8.95 9.56 -3.98
C ILE A 393 -8.36 10.94 -3.67
N VAL A 394 -7.04 11.13 -3.83
CA VAL A 394 -6.37 12.42 -3.60
C VAL A 394 -6.70 13.43 -4.70
N ALA A 395 -6.63 13.03 -5.97
CA ALA A 395 -6.93 13.89 -7.10
C ALA A 395 -8.41 14.34 -7.09
N GLY A 396 -9.33 13.42 -6.82
CA GLY A 396 -10.76 13.73 -6.70
C GLY A 396 -11.06 14.64 -5.53
N ALA A 397 -10.50 14.36 -4.33
CA ALA A 397 -10.65 15.23 -3.18
C ALA A 397 -10.15 16.66 -3.49
N ASN A 398 -8.98 16.80 -4.11
CA ASN A 398 -8.42 18.10 -4.43
C ASN A 398 -9.16 18.83 -5.55
N ALA A 399 -9.68 18.12 -6.55
CA ALA A 399 -10.56 18.70 -7.56
C ALA A 399 -11.84 19.28 -6.90
N GLY A 400 -12.47 18.50 -6.02
CA GLY A 400 -13.61 18.95 -5.23
C GLY A 400 -13.31 20.14 -4.31
N LEU A 401 -12.21 20.07 -3.55
CA LEU A 401 -11.78 21.15 -2.66
C LEU A 401 -11.49 22.44 -3.43
N LYS A 402 -10.86 22.35 -4.61
CA LYS A 402 -10.54 23.51 -5.46
C LYS A 402 -11.81 24.24 -5.90
N VAL A 403 -12.83 23.51 -6.38
CA VAL A 403 -14.09 24.13 -6.81
C VAL A 403 -14.87 24.73 -5.63
N GLN A 404 -14.75 24.12 -4.45
CA GLN A 404 -15.30 24.63 -3.19
C GLN A 404 -14.47 25.77 -2.57
N ALA A 405 -13.37 26.19 -3.21
CA ALA A 405 -12.44 27.21 -2.70
C ALA A 405 -11.89 26.89 -1.29
N ARG A 406 -11.64 25.61 -1.02
CA ARG A 406 -11.08 25.10 0.24
C ARG A 406 -9.60 24.72 0.06
N PRO A 407 -8.80 24.71 1.15
CA PRO A 407 -7.41 24.27 1.08
C PRO A 407 -7.28 22.83 0.57
N SER A 408 -6.29 22.57 -0.29
CA SER A 408 -6.00 21.23 -0.80
C SER A 408 -5.52 20.29 0.30
N MET A 409 -5.87 19.02 0.17
CA MET A 409 -5.37 17.93 0.99
C MET A 409 -4.06 17.40 0.38
N VAL A 410 -2.96 17.54 1.12
CA VAL A 410 -1.68 16.90 0.82
C VAL A 410 -1.39 15.86 1.91
N ILE A 411 -0.99 14.67 1.46
CA ILE A 411 -0.59 13.57 2.33
C ILE A 411 0.93 13.46 2.28
N GLY A 412 1.58 13.71 3.41
CA GLY A 412 3.02 13.61 3.57
C GLY A 412 3.49 12.16 3.50
N ARG A 413 4.72 11.98 3.01
CA ARG A 413 5.37 10.67 2.97
C ARG A 413 5.72 10.10 4.36
N ASP A 414 5.70 10.93 5.41
CA ASP A 414 5.78 10.52 6.81
C ASP A 414 4.42 10.14 7.41
N GLU A 415 3.32 10.39 6.70
CA GLU A 415 1.96 10.11 7.16
C GLU A 415 1.37 8.83 6.54
N ALA A 416 1.73 8.48 5.30
CA ALA A 416 1.14 7.35 4.57
C ALA A 416 1.95 6.85 3.36
N TYR A 417 1.70 5.59 2.97
CA TYR A 417 2.17 5.02 1.70
C TYR A 417 1.60 5.78 0.49
N ILE A 418 0.38 6.34 0.57
CA ILE A 418 -0.16 7.27 -0.46
C ILE A 418 0.77 8.48 -0.63
N GLY A 419 1.29 9.05 0.46
CA GLY A 419 2.23 10.17 0.40
C GLY A 419 3.59 9.79 -0.16
N VAL A 420 4.07 8.56 0.13
CA VAL A 420 5.29 8.01 -0.49
C VAL A 420 5.11 7.86 -2.01
N LEU A 421 3.99 7.25 -2.44
CA LEU A 421 3.62 7.08 -3.86
C LEU A 421 3.57 8.42 -4.58
N ILE A 422 2.66 9.27 -4.09
CA ILE A 422 2.70 10.73 -4.07
C ILE A 422 3.98 11.36 -4.59
N ASP A 423 4.87 11.47 -3.62
CA ASP A 423 6.07 12.25 -3.74
C ASP A 423 7.10 11.57 -4.64
N ASP A 424 7.28 10.24 -4.57
CA ASP A 424 8.24 9.56 -5.44
C ASP A 424 7.93 9.86 -6.92
N LEU A 425 6.65 9.85 -7.32
CA LEU A 425 6.23 10.19 -8.68
C LEU A 425 6.51 11.66 -9.01
N VAL A 426 6.02 12.60 -8.21
CA VAL A 426 6.10 14.04 -8.58
C VAL A 426 7.50 14.63 -8.43
N THR A 427 8.35 14.01 -7.60
CA THR A 427 9.72 14.48 -7.31
C THR A 427 10.76 13.79 -8.18
N ARG A 428 10.58 12.51 -8.52
CA ARG A 428 11.57 11.73 -9.28
C ARG A 428 11.14 11.43 -10.71
N GLY A 429 9.84 11.49 -11.01
CA GLY A 429 9.28 10.97 -12.24
C GLY A 429 9.34 9.45 -12.28
N THR A 430 9.11 8.87 -13.45
CA THR A 430 9.26 7.43 -13.64
C THR A 430 9.57 7.12 -15.09
N ASP A 431 10.53 6.23 -15.33
CA ASP A 431 10.89 5.76 -16.68
C ASP A 431 10.35 4.35 -16.96
N GLU A 432 9.82 3.69 -15.92
CA GLU A 432 9.16 2.39 -15.99
C GLU A 432 7.88 2.42 -15.17
N PRO A 433 6.99 1.42 -15.26
CA PRO A 433 5.77 1.42 -14.48
C PRO A 433 6.07 1.32 -12.97
N TYR A 434 5.75 2.39 -12.23
CA TYR A 434 6.00 2.47 -10.79
C TYR A 434 5.10 1.50 -10.00
N ARG A 435 5.67 0.83 -8.99
CA ARG A 435 5.00 -0.17 -8.14
C ARG A 435 5.38 0.01 -6.67
N MET A 436 4.43 -0.03 -5.74
CA MET A 436 4.75 0.32 -4.34
C MET A 436 5.77 -0.58 -3.65
N PHE A 437 5.89 -1.85 -4.01
CA PHE A 437 6.84 -2.74 -3.33
C PHE A 437 8.30 -2.40 -3.63
N THR A 438 8.58 -1.59 -4.66
CA THR A 438 9.94 -1.08 -4.95
C THR A 438 10.26 0.18 -4.17
N SER A 439 9.24 0.83 -3.60
CA SER A 439 9.40 2.04 -2.78
C SER A 439 10.07 1.73 -1.45
N ARG A 440 10.85 2.70 -0.96
CA ARG A 440 11.42 2.66 0.38
C ARG A 440 10.61 3.57 1.28
N ALA A 441 9.75 2.99 2.12
CA ALA A 441 9.11 3.73 3.20
C ALA A 441 10.06 3.79 4.41
N GLU A 442 10.61 4.97 4.68
CA GLU A 442 11.52 5.22 5.81
C GLU A 442 10.81 5.04 7.14
N TYR A 443 9.53 5.39 7.18
CA TYR A 443 8.66 5.32 8.34
C TYR A 443 7.86 4.01 8.40
N ARG A 444 8.36 2.92 7.80
CA ARG A 444 7.66 1.61 7.73
C ARG A 444 7.10 1.08 9.06
N LEU A 445 7.71 1.44 10.20
CA LEU A 445 7.24 1.03 11.53
C LEU A 445 6.00 1.81 11.97
N SER A 446 5.82 3.04 11.47
CA SER A 446 4.67 3.90 11.74
C SER A 446 3.59 3.78 10.66
N LEU A 447 3.99 3.59 9.40
CA LEU A 447 3.13 3.48 8.23
C LEU A 447 2.66 2.04 8.00
N ARG A 448 1.89 1.50 8.94
CA ARG A 448 1.46 0.11 8.88
C ARG A 448 0.05 -0.03 8.31
N GLN A 449 -0.26 -1.21 7.83
CA GLN A 449 -1.60 -1.54 7.35
C GLN A 449 -2.65 -1.51 8.47
N ASP A 450 -2.26 -1.81 9.73
CA ASP A 450 -3.20 -1.92 10.86
C ASP A 450 -3.69 -0.58 11.42
N ASN A 451 -2.96 0.51 11.20
CA ASN A 451 -3.23 1.82 11.79
C ASN A 451 -3.54 2.93 10.77
N ALA A 452 -3.92 2.57 9.54
CA ALA A 452 -4.17 3.54 8.48
C ALA A 452 -5.33 4.49 8.82
N ASP A 453 -6.40 3.98 9.42
CA ASP A 453 -7.53 4.74 9.96
C ASP A 453 -7.10 5.77 11.01
N LEU A 454 -6.30 5.35 11.98
CA LEU A 454 -5.81 6.23 13.05
C LEU A 454 -4.93 7.37 12.52
N ARG A 455 -4.29 7.15 11.36
CA ARG A 455 -3.43 8.12 10.67
C ARG A 455 -4.20 9.08 9.75
N LEU A 456 -5.17 8.58 9.00
CA LEU A 456 -5.73 9.31 7.84
C LEU A 456 -7.20 9.72 7.96
N THR A 457 -8.00 9.04 8.77
CA THR A 457 -9.46 9.32 8.84
C THR A 457 -9.76 10.75 9.29
N GLU A 458 -9.02 11.27 10.30
CA GLU A 458 -9.15 12.65 10.76
C GLU A 458 -8.81 13.66 9.66
N LYS A 459 -7.72 13.43 8.91
CA LYS A 459 -7.34 14.29 7.78
C LYS A 459 -8.40 14.27 6.68
N GLY A 460 -8.94 13.10 6.34
CA GLY A 460 -10.04 12.98 5.39
C GLY A 460 -11.33 13.65 5.87
N ARG A 461 -11.58 13.66 7.19
CA ARG A 461 -12.72 14.37 7.80
C ARG A 461 -12.57 15.89 7.66
N GLN A 462 -11.37 16.42 7.91
CA GLN A 462 -11.05 17.84 7.72
C GLN A 462 -11.17 18.27 6.25
N ALA A 463 -10.80 17.39 5.31
CA ALA A 463 -11.02 17.59 3.87
C ALA A 463 -12.50 17.45 3.46
N GLY A 464 -13.35 16.87 4.31
CA GLY A 464 -14.77 16.66 4.02
C GLY A 464 -15.06 15.50 3.07
N ILE A 465 -14.15 14.51 2.98
CA ILE A 465 -14.35 13.30 2.16
C ILE A 465 -14.71 12.06 2.98
N VAL A 466 -14.55 12.14 4.32
CA VAL A 466 -14.93 11.10 5.29
C VAL A 466 -16.29 11.41 5.91
N GLY A 467 -17.21 10.43 5.84
CA GLY A 467 -18.53 10.49 6.45
C GLY A 467 -18.53 10.37 7.99
N ALA A 468 -19.64 10.75 8.62
CA ALA A 468 -19.79 10.73 10.08
C ALA A 468 -19.66 9.32 10.67
N GLU A 469 -20.32 8.33 10.07
CA GLU A 469 -20.30 6.93 10.51
C GLU A 469 -18.87 6.38 10.60
N ARG A 470 -18.05 6.57 9.56
CA ARG A 470 -16.65 6.13 9.56
C ARG A 470 -15.82 6.85 10.62
N TYR A 471 -16.07 8.14 10.82
CA TYR A 471 -15.38 8.91 11.83
C TYR A 471 -15.67 8.39 13.24
N GLU A 472 -16.95 8.09 13.54
CA GLU A 472 -17.38 7.49 14.80
C GLU A 472 -16.72 6.14 15.06
N VAL A 473 -16.71 5.24 14.05
CA VAL A 473 -16.05 3.92 14.14
C VAL A 473 -14.54 4.07 14.41
N MET A 474 -13.87 5.02 13.77
CA MET A 474 -12.44 5.27 14.02
C MET A 474 -12.20 5.81 15.44
N GLN A 475 -13.08 6.68 15.95
CA GLN A 475 -12.96 7.23 17.30
C GLN A 475 -13.17 6.16 18.38
N GLU A 476 -14.15 5.27 18.20
CA GLU A 476 -14.34 4.10 19.06
C GLU A 476 -13.09 3.22 19.07
N ARG A 477 -12.56 2.90 17.87
CA ARG A 477 -11.35 2.09 17.75
C ARG A 477 -10.13 2.73 18.41
N ARG A 478 -9.98 4.06 18.26
CA ARG A 478 -8.92 4.84 18.89
C ARG A 478 -9.00 4.69 20.41
N GLY A 479 -10.20 4.82 20.99
CA GLY A 479 -10.44 4.62 22.41
C GLY A 479 -10.00 3.22 22.88
N ASP A 480 -10.45 2.17 22.19
CA ASP A 480 -10.08 0.79 22.51
C ASP A 480 -8.57 0.53 22.47
N VAL A 481 -7.89 1.10 21.47
CA VAL A 481 -6.44 0.98 21.32
C VAL A 481 -5.71 1.72 22.44
N GLU A 482 -6.10 2.97 22.72
CA GLU A 482 -5.47 3.81 23.74
C GLU A 482 -5.66 3.23 25.15
N GLU A 483 -6.88 2.78 25.47
CA GLU A 483 -7.19 2.11 26.75
C GLU A 483 -6.38 0.82 26.92
N SER A 484 -6.35 -0.02 25.89
CA SER A 484 -5.61 -1.29 25.93
C SER A 484 -4.11 -1.08 26.11
N VAL A 485 -3.51 -0.11 25.40
CA VAL A 485 -2.10 0.23 25.55
C VAL A 485 -1.81 0.79 26.93
N ALA A 486 -2.64 1.70 27.44
CA ALA A 486 -2.49 2.26 28.78
C ALA A 486 -2.55 1.17 29.86
N ARG A 487 -3.51 0.25 29.74
CA ARG A 487 -3.64 -0.92 30.64
C ARG A 487 -2.39 -1.81 30.62
N LEU A 488 -1.87 -2.13 29.43
CA LEU A 488 -0.66 -2.96 29.28
C LEU A 488 0.59 -2.26 29.82
N MET A 489 0.69 -0.94 29.67
CA MET A 489 1.78 -0.15 30.26
C MET A 489 1.68 -0.08 31.79
N GLY A 490 0.46 0.06 32.33
CA GLY A 490 0.21 0.10 33.78
C GLY A 490 0.36 -1.25 34.49
N THR A 491 0.27 -2.36 33.75
CA THR A 491 0.40 -3.72 34.31
C THR A 491 1.87 -4.09 34.50
N VAL A 492 2.45 -3.72 35.64
CA VAL A 492 3.87 -3.93 35.95
C VAL A 492 4.06 -5.09 36.93
N ARG A 493 4.90 -6.07 36.57
CA ARG A 493 5.27 -7.20 37.42
C ARG A 493 6.78 -7.42 37.45
N THR A 494 7.28 -8.12 38.47
CA THR A 494 8.69 -8.53 38.51
C THR A 494 8.97 -9.59 37.43
N ILE A 495 10.23 -9.72 37.01
CA ILE A 495 10.65 -10.75 36.05
C ILE A 495 10.28 -12.15 36.57
N ASP A 496 10.46 -12.43 37.86
CA ASP A 496 10.11 -13.73 38.45
C ASP A 496 8.61 -13.99 38.40
N ALA A 497 7.78 -12.96 38.64
CA ALA A 497 6.32 -13.08 38.55
C ALA A 497 5.83 -13.30 37.11
N TRP A 498 6.56 -12.83 36.10
CA TRP A 498 6.29 -13.20 34.71
C TRP A 498 6.75 -14.64 34.41
N GLY A 499 7.88 -15.06 35.00
CA GLY A 499 8.39 -16.43 34.89
C GLY A 499 7.42 -17.47 35.47
N THR A 500 6.76 -17.19 36.60
CA THR A 500 5.73 -18.10 37.15
C THR A 500 4.49 -18.20 36.27
N MET A 501 4.27 -17.24 35.37
CA MET A 501 3.19 -17.25 34.37
C MET A 501 3.62 -17.88 33.04
N GLY A 502 4.82 -18.47 32.97
CA GLY A 502 5.35 -19.13 31.77
C GLY A 502 6.01 -18.20 30.76
N ILE A 503 6.26 -16.94 31.12
CA ILE A 503 7.00 -15.99 30.27
C ILE A 503 8.42 -15.85 30.82
N HIS A 504 9.35 -16.57 30.19
CA HIS A 504 10.76 -16.57 30.56
C HIS A 504 11.56 -15.59 29.70
N PHE A 505 12.57 -14.94 30.30
CA PHE A 505 13.47 -14.02 29.62
C PHE A 505 14.88 -14.60 29.65
N GLU A 506 15.60 -14.53 28.54
CA GLU A 506 17.05 -14.78 28.52
C GLU A 506 17.76 -13.62 29.25
N THR A 507 18.07 -13.81 30.53
CA THR A 507 18.84 -12.80 31.29
C THR A 507 20.27 -13.25 31.54
N ALA A 508 21.23 -12.46 31.05
CA ALA A 508 22.61 -12.48 31.55
C ALA A 508 22.69 -11.72 32.88
N LYS A 509 23.07 -12.44 33.95
CA LYS A 509 23.46 -12.01 35.32
C LYS A 509 22.51 -11.05 36.09
N SER A 510 22.04 -11.55 37.25
CA SER A 510 21.23 -10.92 38.32
C SER A 510 20.02 -10.08 37.87
N SER A 511 18.85 -10.73 37.79
CA SER A 511 17.54 -10.14 37.50
C SER A 511 16.70 -9.79 38.74
N GLU A 512 17.23 -9.98 39.95
CA GLU A 512 16.49 -9.78 41.20
C GLU A 512 15.89 -8.36 41.28
N GLY A 513 14.57 -8.29 41.45
CA GLY A 513 13.83 -7.04 41.64
C GLY A 513 13.55 -6.21 40.38
N ARG A 514 14.04 -6.59 39.19
CA ARG A 514 13.69 -5.89 37.94
C ARG A 514 12.22 -6.10 37.60
N LYS A 515 11.55 -5.01 37.21
CA LYS A 515 10.14 -5.00 36.80
C LYS A 515 10.02 -4.74 35.30
N LYS A 516 9.00 -5.33 34.68
CA LYS A 516 8.57 -5.03 33.32
C LYS A 516 7.06 -4.89 33.28
N SER A 517 6.58 -3.88 32.55
CA SER A 517 5.19 -3.76 32.13
C SER A 517 4.82 -4.86 31.13
N ALA A 518 3.54 -5.20 31.02
CA ALA A 518 3.05 -6.13 30.00
C ALA A 518 3.42 -5.64 28.59
N ALA A 519 3.39 -4.32 28.35
CA ALA A 519 3.84 -3.72 27.08
C ALA A 519 5.32 -3.99 26.78
N GLU A 520 6.22 -3.85 27.77
CA GLU A 520 7.65 -4.17 27.62
C GLU A 520 7.91 -5.67 27.42
N VAL A 521 7.05 -6.52 27.99
CA VAL A 521 7.09 -7.97 27.77
C VAL A 521 6.68 -8.30 26.33
N ILE A 522 5.61 -7.71 25.82
CA ILE A 522 5.17 -7.85 24.42
C ILE A 522 6.25 -7.37 23.44
N ALA A 523 7.02 -6.36 23.82
CA ALA A 523 8.13 -5.85 23.01
C ALA A 523 9.35 -6.79 22.95
N CYS A 524 9.38 -7.84 23.76
CA CYS A 524 10.43 -8.85 23.69
C CYS A 524 10.27 -9.73 22.43
N PRO A 525 11.37 -10.28 21.89
CA PRO A 525 11.32 -11.22 20.77
C PRO A 525 10.38 -12.39 21.06
N ASP A 526 9.66 -12.84 20.03
CA ASP A 526 8.79 -14.03 20.05
C ASP A 526 7.64 -14.04 21.08
N VAL A 527 7.37 -12.90 21.73
CA VAL A 527 6.20 -12.72 22.60
C VAL A 527 5.06 -12.04 21.82
N THR A 528 3.83 -12.56 21.96
CA THR A 528 2.61 -11.99 21.34
C THR A 528 1.68 -11.39 22.39
N LEU A 529 0.79 -10.48 21.97
CA LEU A 529 -0.24 -9.94 22.85
C LEU A 529 -1.11 -11.06 23.45
N GLN A 530 -1.49 -12.03 22.61
CA GLN A 530 -2.30 -13.17 23.02
C GLN A 530 -1.64 -13.99 24.14
N GLN A 531 -0.32 -14.23 24.07
CA GLN A 531 0.41 -14.95 25.12
C GLN A 531 0.39 -14.19 26.45
N VAL A 532 0.62 -12.88 26.42
CA VAL A 532 0.64 -12.04 27.63
C VAL A 532 -0.75 -11.93 28.25
N GLU A 533 -1.80 -11.72 27.45
CA GLU A 533 -3.17 -11.66 27.97
C GLU A 533 -3.64 -13.02 28.51
N ALA A 534 -3.30 -14.13 27.87
CA ALA A 534 -3.60 -15.46 28.38
C ALA A 534 -2.90 -15.72 29.74
N ALA A 535 -1.64 -15.33 29.86
CA ALA A 535 -0.87 -15.43 31.10
C ALA A 535 -1.48 -14.60 32.23
N LEU A 536 -1.86 -13.35 31.95
CA LEU A 536 -2.50 -12.45 32.91
C LEU A 536 -3.87 -12.99 33.35
N ASN A 537 -4.68 -13.49 32.42
CA ASN A 537 -6.00 -14.04 32.72
C ASN A 537 -5.89 -15.30 33.59
N MET A 538 -4.98 -16.21 33.26
CA MET A 538 -4.72 -17.40 34.08
C MET A 538 -4.25 -17.04 35.48
N ALA A 539 -3.37 -16.03 35.61
CA ALA A 539 -2.92 -15.57 36.93
C ALA A 539 -4.06 -14.99 37.77
N SER A 540 -4.96 -14.21 37.18
CA SER A 540 -6.14 -13.66 37.87
C SER A 540 -7.11 -14.76 38.30
N LEU A 541 -7.34 -15.77 37.45
CA LEU A 541 -8.18 -16.93 37.78
C LEU A 541 -7.60 -17.77 38.91
N ASN A 542 -6.28 -18.02 38.89
CA ASN A 542 -5.60 -18.75 39.97
C ASN A 542 -5.69 -17.99 41.31
N ALA A 543 -5.45 -16.67 41.31
CA ALA A 543 -5.57 -15.85 42.50
C ALA A 543 -7.00 -15.84 43.08
N ALA A 544 -8.02 -15.79 42.20
CA ALA A 544 -9.42 -15.89 42.62
C ALA A 544 -9.74 -17.27 43.21
N SER A 545 -9.22 -18.34 42.60
CA SER A 545 -9.36 -19.72 43.12
C SER A 545 -8.73 -19.87 44.51
N ASP A 546 -7.51 -19.37 44.69
CA ASP A 546 -6.80 -19.40 45.98
C ASP A 546 -7.57 -18.62 47.05
N THR A 547 -8.12 -17.45 46.68
CA THR A 547 -8.94 -16.61 47.58
C THR A 547 -10.23 -17.32 48.00
N LEU A 548 -10.92 -17.99 47.06
CA LEU A 548 -12.10 -18.80 47.35
C LEU A 548 -11.77 -20.00 48.23
N GLN A 549 -10.63 -20.65 47.98
CA GLN A 549 -10.17 -21.76 48.80
C GLN A 549 -9.86 -21.29 50.22
N ALA A 550 -9.19 -20.14 50.39
CA ALA A 550 -8.94 -19.55 51.69
C ALA A 550 -10.24 -19.14 52.41
N ALA A 551 -11.22 -18.56 51.69
CA ALA A 551 -12.52 -18.19 52.25
C ALA A 551 -13.29 -19.39 52.83
N ARG A 552 -13.20 -20.57 52.18
CA ARG A 552 -13.81 -21.81 52.67
C ARG A 552 -13.21 -22.34 53.98
N HIS A 553 -11.97 -21.96 54.28
CA HIS A 553 -11.25 -22.39 55.48
C HIS A 553 -11.20 -21.30 56.57
N ALA A 554 -11.86 -20.15 56.35
CA ALA A 554 -11.90 -19.07 57.32
C ALA A 554 -12.79 -19.42 58.53
N PRO A 555 -12.30 -19.27 59.78
CA PRO A 555 -13.07 -19.62 60.97
C PRO A 555 -14.18 -18.60 61.27
N GLY A 556 -15.44 -19.03 61.21
CA GLY A 556 -16.59 -18.52 61.98
C GLY A 556 -17.11 -17.09 61.71
N ASP A 557 -16.36 -16.21 61.03
CA ASP A 557 -16.77 -14.83 60.78
C ASP A 557 -17.37 -14.68 59.37
N SER A 558 -18.71 -14.59 59.30
CA SER A 558 -19.44 -14.53 58.03
C SER A 558 -19.08 -13.31 57.19
N GLY A 559 -18.65 -12.20 57.80
CA GLY A 559 -18.26 -10.98 57.09
C GLY A 559 -16.96 -11.13 56.28
N VAL A 560 -15.97 -11.86 56.83
CA VAL A 560 -14.67 -12.05 56.17
C VAL A 560 -14.79 -12.99 54.98
N ALA A 561 -15.53 -14.10 55.14
CA ALA A 561 -15.76 -15.04 54.05
C ALA A 561 -16.54 -14.39 52.89
N THR A 562 -17.53 -13.53 53.20
CA THR A 562 -18.28 -12.76 52.20
C THR A 562 -17.37 -11.78 51.46
N ALA A 563 -16.56 -10.97 52.16
CA ALA A 563 -15.65 -10.02 51.53
C ALA A 563 -14.60 -10.72 50.63
N MET A 564 -14.09 -11.89 51.05
CA MET A 564 -13.17 -12.68 50.23
C MET A 564 -13.85 -13.28 48.98
N ALA A 565 -15.12 -13.70 49.10
CA ALA A 565 -15.89 -14.18 47.97
C ALA A 565 -16.21 -13.06 46.96
N GLU A 566 -16.52 -11.86 47.45
CA GLU A 566 -16.70 -10.65 46.61
C GLU A 566 -15.41 -10.29 45.88
N ALA A 567 -14.27 -10.25 46.58
CA ALA A 567 -12.96 -10.00 45.96
C ALA A 567 -12.58 -11.05 44.90
N ALA A 568 -12.92 -12.32 45.11
CA ALA A 568 -12.71 -13.36 44.11
C ALA A 568 -13.63 -13.20 42.90
N ALA A 569 -14.88 -12.79 43.09
CA ALA A 569 -15.81 -12.49 42.01
C ALA A 569 -15.33 -11.30 41.16
N GLU A 570 -14.81 -10.24 41.80
CA GLU A 570 -14.16 -9.12 41.12
C GLU A 570 -12.94 -9.57 40.32
N GLY A 571 -12.10 -10.45 40.89
CA GLY A 571 -10.93 -11.01 40.20
C GLY A 571 -11.29 -11.84 38.96
N ILE A 572 -12.38 -12.61 39.02
CA ILE A 572 -12.91 -13.37 37.87
C ILE A 572 -13.47 -12.43 36.81
N ALA A 573 -14.22 -11.40 37.20
CA ALA A 573 -14.74 -10.40 36.28
C ALA A 573 -13.61 -9.63 35.57
N ALA A 574 -12.57 -9.25 36.32
CA ALA A 574 -11.37 -8.60 35.78
C ALA A 574 -10.60 -9.48 34.78
N ALA A 575 -10.55 -10.81 34.99
CA ALA A 575 -9.94 -11.74 34.04
C ALA A 575 -10.68 -11.81 32.69
N GLY A 576 -11.99 -11.56 32.68
CA GLY A 576 -12.78 -11.45 31.44
C GLY A 576 -12.63 -10.10 30.75
N ALA A 577 -12.58 -9.01 31.54
CA ALA A 577 -12.53 -7.63 31.05
C ALA A 577 -11.14 -7.17 30.57
N ALA A 578 -10.05 -7.85 30.97
CA ALA A 578 -8.69 -7.47 30.64
C ALA A 578 -8.22 -7.86 29.21
N ARG A 579 -9.13 -8.21 28.30
CA ARG A 579 -8.78 -8.65 26.94
C ARG A 579 -8.91 -7.50 25.94
N THR A 580 -7.87 -7.28 25.14
CA THR A 580 -7.91 -6.32 24.04
C THR A 580 -8.96 -6.74 23.01
N PRO A 581 -9.86 -5.82 22.57
CA PRO A 581 -10.82 -6.10 21.50
C PRO A 581 -10.15 -6.62 20.23
N ALA A 582 -10.76 -7.61 19.56
CA ALA A 582 -10.12 -8.32 18.44
C ALA A 582 -9.69 -7.40 17.29
N TRP A 583 -10.51 -6.40 16.96
CA TRP A 583 -10.25 -5.39 15.93
C TRP A 583 -9.14 -4.36 16.29
N ALA A 584 -8.80 -4.24 17.58
CA ALA A 584 -7.72 -3.40 18.10
C ALA A 584 -6.43 -4.19 18.35
N ALA A 585 -6.52 -5.52 18.51
CA ALA A 585 -5.43 -6.39 18.97
C ALA A 585 -4.14 -6.28 18.14
N GLU A 586 -4.23 -6.28 16.80
CA GLU A 586 -3.04 -6.17 15.95
C GLU A 586 -2.34 -4.81 16.13
N THR A 587 -3.12 -3.73 16.24
CA THR A 587 -2.58 -2.38 16.43
C THR A 587 -1.97 -2.21 17.82
N VAL A 588 -2.62 -2.73 18.87
CA VAL A 588 -2.10 -2.71 20.24
C VAL A 588 -0.78 -3.49 20.33
N GLU A 589 -0.73 -4.71 19.78
CA GLU A 589 0.50 -5.50 19.75
C GLU A 589 1.63 -4.75 19.03
N ALA A 590 1.33 -4.16 17.86
CA ALA A 590 2.30 -3.42 17.09
C ALA A 590 2.80 -2.15 17.83
N GLN A 591 1.90 -1.42 18.49
CA GLN A 591 2.27 -0.24 19.29
C GLN A 591 3.20 -0.62 20.44
N CYS A 592 2.90 -1.69 21.18
CA CYS A 592 3.80 -2.19 22.24
C CYS A 592 5.16 -2.61 21.67
N LYS A 593 5.17 -3.39 20.58
CA LYS A 593 6.42 -3.90 19.96
C LYS A 593 7.32 -2.80 19.41
N TYR A 594 6.72 -1.77 18.81
CA TYR A 594 7.47 -0.75 18.08
C TYR A 594 7.61 0.58 18.82
N ALA A 595 6.99 0.76 19.99
CA ALA A 595 7.03 2.01 20.77
C ALA A 595 8.44 2.60 20.90
N ASN A 596 9.42 1.78 21.32
CA ASN A 596 10.80 2.23 21.50
C ASN A 596 11.48 2.61 20.18
N TYR A 597 11.22 1.86 19.11
CA TYR A 597 11.79 2.11 17.80
C TYR A 597 11.21 3.37 17.15
N VAL A 598 9.89 3.56 17.26
CA VAL A 598 9.18 4.73 16.74
C VAL A 598 9.59 5.98 17.52
N THR A 599 9.61 5.92 18.86
CA THR A 599 10.05 7.04 19.71
C THR A 599 11.48 7.46 19.37
N ARG A 600 12.39 6.48 19.17
CA ARG A 600 13.76 6.76 18.74
C ARG A 600 13.80 7.42 17.36
N GLN A 601 13.07 6.87 16.39
CA GLN A 601 13.02 7.41 15.02
C GLN A 601 12.49 8.86 15.00
N VAL A 602 11.43 9.16 15.74
CA VAL A 602 10.87 10.51 15.87
C VAL A 602 11.89 11.46 16.48
N LYS A 603 12.54 11.08 17.58
CA LYS A 603 13.56 11.90 18.24
C LYS A 603 14.77 12.18 17.34
N GLU A 604 15.23 11.17 16.62
CA GLU A 604 16.32 11.31 15.65
C GLU A 604 15.93 12.26 14.51
N MET A 605 14.71 12.14 13.99
CA MET A 605 14.17 13.02 12.95
C MET A 605 14.03 14.47 13.42
N GLU A 606 13.50 14.70 14.62
CA GLU A 606 13.42 16.05 15.21
C GLU A 606 14.81 16.64 15.43
N THR A 607 15.75 15.82 15.90
CA THR A 607 17.15 16.25 16.07
C THR A 607 17.72 16.68 14.73
N TRP A 608 17.50 15.91 13.67
CA TRP A 608 17.91 16.31 12.32
C TRP A 608 17.22 17.59 11.85
N ARG A 609 15.88 17.71 11.98
CA ARG A 609 15.09 18.89 11.58
C ARG A 609 15.58 20.18 12.25
N ARG A 610 15.95 20.12 13.54
CA ARG A 610 16.49 21.29 14.28
C ARG A 610 17.90 21.69 13.85
N ASN A 611 18.64 20.79 13.21
CA ASN A 611 20.05 20.96 12.86
C ASN A 611 20.28 21.09 11.35
N GLN A 612 19.26 21.52 10.59
CA GLN A 612 19.33 21.66 9.13
C GLN A 612 20.41 22.67 8.68
N ASP A 613 20.71 23.68 9.50
CA ASP A 613 21.71 24.70 9.20
C ASP A 613 23.17 24.28 9.46
N LEU A 614 23.40 23.12 10.09
CA LEU A 614 24.75 22.64 10.31
C LEU A 614 25.45 22.34 8.99
N ARG A 615 26.73 22.74 8.91
CA ARG A 615 27.58 22.48 7.75
C ARG A 615 28.04 21.03 7.71
N ILE A 616 28.01 20.46 6.52
CA ILE A 616 28.63 19.17 6.24
C ILE A 616 30.07 19.43 5.80
N PRO A 617 31.08 18.82 6.44
CA PRO A 617 32.47 18.98 6.06
C PRO A 617 32.73 18.56 4.61
N ALA A 618 33.56 19.30 3.88
CA ALA A 618 33.85 19.03 2.47
C ALA A 618 34.69 17.74 2.26
N ASP A 619 35.28 17.20 3.32
CA ASP A 619 36.11 15.98 3.35
C ASP A 619 35.32 14.69 3.65
N ILE A 620 33.97 14.75 3.66
CA ILE A 620 33.13 13.55 3.74
C ILE A 620 33.17 12.79 2.42
N GLN A 621 33.42 11.48 2.46
CA GLN A 621 33.31 10.63 1.28
C GLN A 621 31.93 10.00 1.24
N TYR A 622 31.19 10.27 0.17
CA TYR A 622 29.86 9.70 -0.06
C TYR A 622 29.99 8.34 -0.76
N THR A 623 30.65 7.39 -0.09
CA THR A 623 30.83 6.02 -0.58
C THR A 623 30.03 5.05 0.30
N HIS A 624 29.64 3.90 -0.26
CA HIS A 624 28.94 2.87 0.50
C HIS A 624 29.82 2.26 1.61
N GLU A 625 31.13 2.44 1.53
CA GLU A 625 32.09 2.04 2.57
C GLU A 625 32.02 2.96 3.80
N GLU A 626 31.96 4.29 3.59
CA GLU A 626 31.83 5.27 4.70
C GLU A 626 30.39 5.43 5.19
N LEU A 627 29.39 5.26 4.30
CA LEU A 627 27.97 5.39 4.60
C LEU A 627 27.16 4.12 4.25
N PRO A 628 27.40 2.97 4.93
CA PRO A 628 26.79 1.68 4.59
C PRO A 628 25.26 1.64 4.49
N PRO A 629 24.48 2.41 5.29
CA PRO A 629 23.02 2.39 5.19
C PRO A 629 22.46 3.21 4.02
N VAL A 630 23.28 4.06 3.39
CA VAL A 630 22.86 4.90 2.27
C VAL A 630 23.14 4.12 0.99
N SER A 631 22.13 3.96 0.15
CA SER A 631 22.27 3.14 -1.04
C SER A 631 23.15 3.78 -2.12
N ALA A 632 23.70 2.96 -3.02
CA ALA A 632 24.49 3.45 -4.16
C ALA A 632 23.73 4.50 -4.98
N GLU A 633 22.42 4.31 -5.21
CA GLU A 633 21.59 5.27 -5.94
C GLU A 633 21.44 6.62 -5.20
N GLU A 634 21.31 6.59 -3.88
CA GLU A 634 21.26 7.81 -3.06
C GLU A 634 22.62 8.54 -3.03
N LEU A 635 23.71 7.78 -2.98
CA LEU A 635 25.08 8.30 -2.96
C LEU A 635 25.48 8.90 -4.31
N GLU A 636 25.05 8.32 -5.43
CA GLU A 636 25.23 8.89 -6.78
C GLU A 636 24.53 10.26 -6.90
N LYS A 637 23.38 10.42 -6.25
CA LYS A 637 22.61 11.67 -6.24
C LYS A 637 23.11 12.70 -5.22
N ALA A 638 23.86 12.26 -4.21
CA ALA A 638 24.41 13.13 -3.16
C ALA A 638 25.54 14.01 -3.72
N VAL A 639 25.19 15.06 -4.46
CA VAL A 639 26.16 16.07 -4.96
C VAL A 639 26.63 16.93 -3.77
N ARG A 640 27.60 16.39 -3.01
CA ARG A 640 28.35 17.03 -1.90
C ARG A 640 27.62 18.22 -1.23
N PRO A 641 26.47 17.99 -0.57
CA PRO A 641 25.70 19.06 0.03
C PRO A 641 26.52 19.78 1.09
N THR A 642 26.44 21.12 1.11
CA THR A 642 27.19 21.95 2.08
C THR A 642 26.52 22.03 3.45
N THR A 643 25.22 21.76 3.53
CA THR A 643 24.42 21.77 4.76
C THR A 643 23.41 20.61 4.75
N PHE A 644 22.86 20.27 5.92
CA PHE A 644 21.80 19.26 6.00
C PHE A 644 20.48 19.71 5.36
N ALA A 645 20.20 21.01 5.33
CA ALA A 645 19.11 21.60 4.56
C ALA A 645 19.27 21.31 3.06
N ALA A 646 20.47 21.55 2.52
CA ALA A 646 20.78 21.26 1.12
C ALA A 646 20.70 19.76 0.83
N ALA A 647 21.19 18.91 1.74
CA ALA A 647 21.06 17.46 1.63
C ALA A 647 19.57 17.03 1.58
N GLY A 648 18.72 17.65 2.41
CA GLY A 648 17.28 17.37 2.42
C GLY A 648 16.52 17.78 1.15
N GLN A 649 17.10 18.64 0.32
CA GLN A 649 16.52 19.06 -0.96
C GLN A 649 16.95 18.19 -2.14
N ILE A 650 17.89 17.25 -1.94
CA ILE A 650 18.34 16.35 -3.00
C ILE A 650 17.23 15.32 -3.25
N SER A 651 16.65 15.40 -4.45
CA SER A 651 15.68 14.41 -4.93
C SER A 651 16.30 13.01 -4.85
N GLY A 652 15.66 12.12 -4.09
CA GLY A 652 16.11 10.74 -3.92
C GLY A 652 16.68 10.40 -2.55
N LEU A 653 17.16 11.38 -1.76
CA LEU A 653 17.67 11.10 -0.41
C LEU A 653 16.53 10.81 0.57
N THR A 654 16.61 9.67 1.24
CA THR A 654 15.60 9.26 2.24
C THR A 654 15.85 9.96 3.59
N PRO A 655 14.80 10.33 4.36
CA PRO A 655 14.94 10.82 5.73
C PRO A 655 15.84 9.97 6.64
N ASN A 656 15.84 8.65 6.49
CA ASN A 656 16.74 7.77 7.23
C ASN A 656 18.22 7.99 6.85
N SER A 657 18.52 8.13 5.56
CA SER A 657 19.86 8.49 5.07
C SER A 657 20.30 9.87 5.57
N LEU A 658 19.39 10.84 5.64
CA LEU A 658 19.66 12.17 6.15
C LEU A 658 19.99 12.17 7.65
N VAL A 659 19.22 11.43 8.45
CA VAL A 659 19.49 11.22 9.88
C VAL A 659 20.82 10.50 10.10
N TYR A 660 21.09 9.46 9.31
CA TYR A 660 22.35 8.72 9.40
C TYR A 660 23.55 9.60 9.07
N LEU A 661 23.48 10.38 7.99
CA LEU A 661 24.51 11.34 7.60
C LEU A 661 24.78 12.35 8.73
N TYR A 662 23.73 12.84 9.38
CA TYR A 662 23.86 13.73 10.53
C TYR A 662 24.60 13.07 11.71
N HIS A 663 24.24 11.85 12.09
CA HIS A 663 24.93 11.13 13.15
C HIS A 663 26.38 10.79 12.79
N TYR A 664 26.65 10.45 11.55
CA TYR A 664 27.99 10.18 11.04
C TYR A 664 28.88 11.43 11.15
N VAL A 665 28.42 12.58 10.63
CA VAL A 665 29.16 13.85 10.66
C VAL A 665 29.40 14.32 12.09
N THR A 666 28.38 14.30 12.94
CA THR A 666 28.50 14.74 14.34
C THR A 666 29.43 13.85 15.16
N LYS A 667 29.40 12.52 14.94
CA LYS A 667 30.32 11.58 15.58
C LYS A 667 31.77 11.80 15.13
N ARG A 668 32.00 12.01 13.84
CA ARG A 668 33.33 12.30 13.27
C ARG A 668 33.89 13.63 13.80
N GLY A 669 33.06 14.67 13.91
CA GLY A 669 33.43 15.95 14.52
C GLY A 669 33.90 15.78 15.98
N ARG A 670 33.11 15.11 16.81
CA ARG A 670 33.47 14.82 18.22
C ARG A 670 34.79 14.06 18.35
N ASN A 671 35.03 13.08 17.48
CA ASN A 671 36.29 12.33 17.50
C ASN A 671 37.50 13.19 17.11
N ARG A 672 37.35 14.11 16.14
CA ARG A 672 38.41 15.08 15.77
C ARG A 672 38.69 16.05 16.91
N ASP A 673 37.65 16.57 17.57
CA ASP A 673 37.81 17.49 18.69
C ASP A 673 38.48 16.81 19.90
N GLN A 674 38.12 15.55 20.18
CA GLN A 674 38.79 14.76 21.23
C GLN A 674 40.26 14.43 20.89
N ALA A 675 40.58 14.13 19.63
CA ALA A 675 41.95 13.90 19.19
C ALA A 675 42.79 15.18 19.31
N ARG A 676 42.26 16.32 18.87
CA ARG A 676 42.92 17.63 18.98
C ARG A 676 43.09 18.07 20.43
N ALA A 677 42.12 17.82 21.29
CA ALA A 677 42.24 18.08 22.73
C ALA A 677 43.34 17.24 23.38
N LYS A 678 43.49 15.96 22.98
CA LYS A 678 44.61 15.12 23.42
C LYS A 678 45.95 15.65 22.94
N GLU A 679 46.06 16.06 21.67
CA GLU A 679 47.29 16.65 21.13
C GLU A 679 47.69 17.94 21.84
N VAL A 680 46.74 18.83 22.13
CA VAL A 680 47.01 20.09 22.87
C VAL A 680 47.46 19.79 24.30
N VAL A 681 46.86 18.81 24.97
CA VAL A 681 47.31 18.37 26.31
C VAL A 681 48.72 17.79 26.23
N THR A 682 49.02 16.93 25.26
CA THR A 682 50.37 16.39 25.05
C THR A 682 51.40 17.48 24.76
N HIS A 683 51.06 18.47 23.93
CA HIS A 683 51.97 19.59 23.61
C HIS A 683 52.20 20.49 24.83
N HIS A 684 51.17 20.74 25.64
CA HIS A 684 51.30 21.50 26.89
C HIS A 684 52.15 20.77 27.94
N PHE A 685 52.04 19.44 28.03
CA PHE A 685 52.93 18.65 28.90
C PHE A 685 54.38 18.67 28.41
N MET A 686 54.62 18.64 27.09
CA MET A 686 55.97 18.76 26.52
C MET A 686 56.59 20.15 26.74
N GLU A 687 55.81 21.23 26.60
CA GLU A 687 56.29 22.59 26.89
C GLU A 687 56.60 22.80 28.39
N GLN A 688 55.88 22.14 29.30
CA GLN A 688 56.19 22.19 30.74
C GLN A 688 57.43 21.36 31.12
N GLU A 689 57.70 20.24 30.42
CA GLU A 689 58.96 19.51 30.59
C GLU A 689 60.16 20.30 30.06
N GLU A 690 60.04 20.98 28.93
CA GLU A 690 61.11 21.87 28.42
C GLU A 690 61.37 23.07 29.36
N ALA A 691 60.32 23.66 29.94
CA ALA A 691 60.47 24.76 30.90
C ALA A 691 61.04 24.34 32.26
N ALA A 692 60.95 23.06 32.64
CA ALA A 692 61.56 22.51 33.85
C ALA A 692 63.04 22.13 33.67
N THR A 693 63.56 22.22 32.43
CA THR A 693 64.93 21.81 32.07
C THR A 693 65.84 23.01 31.73
N VAL A 694 65.40 24.25 32.02
CA VAL A 694 66.17 25.50 31.83
C VAL A 694 66.50 26.17 33.16
#